data_AF-A0A7S6M6Z3-F1
#
_entry.id   AF-A0A7S6M6Z3-F1
#
_cell.length_a   1.000
_cell.length_b   1.000
_cell.length_c   1.000
_cell.angle_alpha   90.00
_cell.angle_beta   90.00
_cell.angle_gamma   90.00
#
_symmetry.space_group_name_H-M   'P 1'
#
loop_
_entity.id
_entity.type
_entity.pdbx_description
1 polymer ?
#
loop_
_entity_poly.entity_id
_entity_poly.type
_entity_poly.pdbx_seq_one_letter_code
_entity_poly.pdbx_strand_id
1 'polypeptide(L)'
;MKSIVISVVILAGTLLAWLVLPPVLTSGERSAEAAARQATQSARELGVYTPVLERTIDEALLAELRLADLQQLIDQDAAAAGGSADEPASGRFVQMHARLSQDASSAAAADRNKGLSPKRYDVPSVTGSSLKQAIERVAALRAVNAQLLASAVQNARSAHSADRSVLGVAQALGNAEFIKAVALFMDAIVLREQVAGLHTRLSDQTIELRLITAERDALATIKDDRIPSGLEADLAEFRAQLAEAVEARESADAAVAARETELAGVQAELAAARSALEQTESRGFVAGDDAAYAAFAAEYLSRSTSLAAAQRKEQSLASGGSAAPGDDDDDSDAVAESAEDGIIGLDELKRRQAVAHLRAERLQRSVASIDKTLTNARTRNAEIGARAAEVEKRQAAVRASIAETLTALSAAAEAAWAKEEEALTAAKAAVSAYRDAEKAGQDYAAAASEQQRSDGVDPQRTNPRLTMISENRSAAAVGTTGWGESQMLVGRIQAGRLASIERHVEVLRDYAAASAGTFDAGDLTTRITDTREAAINAAQDAVARFGSLARGGGATAWISQAASAAAHHLLMQVDARNESTHRSSAVAALRSALDRRSQHPSLAAQVRLFEVLTGSAPVSAPPTESGDGDGDEGDSE
;
A
#
# COMPACT_ATOMS: atom_id res chain seq x y z
N MET A 1 -2.97 -33.85 -4.12
CA MET A 1 -2.92 -34.63 -5.37
C MET A 1 -2.61 -36.10 -5.16
N LYS A 2 -1.53 -36.51 -4.47
CA LYS A 2 -1.22 -37.95 -4.28
C LYS A 2 -2.32 -38.80 -3.60
N SER A 3 -3.11 -38.22 -2.68
CA SER A 3 -4.30 -38.87 -2.09
C SER A 3 -5.41 -39.14 -3.14
N ILE A 4 -5.59 -38.21 -4.09
CA ILE A 4 -6.60 -38.29 -5.16
C ILE A 4 -6.28 -39.46 -6.11
N VAL A 5 -5.00 -39.67 -6.43
CA VAL A 5 -4.55 -40.78 -7.28
C VAL A 5 -4.86 -42.14 -6.62
N ILE A 6 -4.66 -42.27 -5.31
CA ILE A 6 -4.94 -43.51 -4.58
C ILE A 6 -6.45 -43.77 -4.54
N SER A 7 -7.28 -42.75 -4.29
CA SER A 7 -8.74 -42.88 -4.30
C SER A 7 -9.32 -43.23 -5.68
N VAL A 8 -8.75 -42.69 -6.77
CA VAL A 8 -9.14 -43.01 -8.16
C VAL A 8 -8.73 -44.43 -8.55
N VAL A 9 -7.56 -44.91 -8.11
CA VAL A 9 -7.10 -46.28 -8.36
C VAL A 9 -7.93 -47.32 -7.61
N ILE A 10 -8.33 -47.03 -6.36
CA ILE A 10 -9.23 -47.91 -5.59
C ILE A 10 -10.62 -47.99 -6.24
N LEU A 11 -11.15 -46.88 -6.76
CA LEU A 11 -12.44 -46.81 -7.46
C LEU A 11 -12.43 -47.64 -8.76
N ALA A 12 -11.34 -47.62 -9.53
CA ALA A 12 -11.20 -48.44 -10.73
C ALA A 12 -11.22 -49.94 -10.40
N GLY A 13 -10.60 -50.34 -9.29
CA GLY A 13 -10.59 -51.73 -8.81
C GLY A 13 -11.96 -52.25 -8.35
N THR A 14 -12.77 -51.41 -7.70
CA THR A 14 -14.11 -51.80 -7.23
C THR A 14 -15.15 -51.86 -8.33
N LEU A 15 -15.09 -50.97 -9.33
CA LEU A 15 -15.99 -50.97 -10.48
C LEU A 15 -15.69 -52.12 -11.47
N LEU A 16 -14.43 -52.53 -11.62
CA LEU A 16 -14.02 -53.67 -12.44
C LEU A 16 -14.55 -55.01 -11.92
N ALA A 17 -14.76 -55.15 -10.61
CA ALA A 17 -15.31 -56.36 -10.01
C ALA A 17 -16.80 -56.62 -10.38
N TRP A 18 -17.52 -55.60 -10.84
CA TRP A 18 -18.94 -55.69 -11.21
C TRP A 18 -19.18 -56.19 -12.66
N LEU A 19 -18.17 -56.15 -13.53
CA LEU A 19 -18.31 -56.34 -14.99
C LEU A 19 -18.23 -57.80 -15.48
N VAL A 20 -18.21 -58.81 -14.60
CA VAL A 20 -17.85 -60.20 -14.96
C VAL A 20 -19.06 -61.17 -15.09
N LEU A 21 -20.28 -60.71 -15.37
CA LEU A 21 -21.45 -61.60 -15.53
C LEU A 21 -22.35 -61.24 -16.73
N PRO A 22 -22.61 -62.20 -17.65
CA PRO A 22 -23.91 -62.27 -18.35
C PRO A 22 -24.44 -63.72 -18.57
N PRO A 23 -25.72 -63.91 -19.00
CA PRO A 23 -26.90 -63.01 -18.90
C PRO A 23 -28.25 -63.69 -18.55
N VAL A 24 -29.12 -62.97 -17.82
CA VAL A 24 -30.45 -62.45 -18.23
C VAL A 24 -30.76 -61.30 -17.25
N LEU A 25 -30.73 -60.04 -17.68
CA LEU A 25 -30.85 -58.87 -16.79
C LEU A 25 -32.22 -58.17 -16.92
N THR A 26 -32.83 -57.89 -15.77
CA THR A 26 -34.03 -57.06 -15.59
C THR A 26 -33.79 -55.59 -16.02
N SER A 27 -34.85 -54.80 -16.14
CA SER A 27 -34.72 -53.37 -16.51
C SER A 27 -33.94 -52.55 -15.48
N GLY A 28 -34.08 -52.88 -14.18
CA GLY A 28 -33.31 -52.27 -13.10
C GLY A 28 -31.81 -52.57 -13.19
N GLU A 29 -31.46 -53.82 -13.46
CA GLU A 29 -30.05 -54.23 -13.60
C GLU A 29 -29.37 -53.61 -14.83
N ARG A 30 -30.11 -53.40 -15.93
CA ARG A 30 -29.60 -52.67 -17.11
C ARG A 30 -29.33 -51.20 -16.82
N SER A 31 -30.18 -50.56 -16.02
CA SER A 31 -29.96 -49.17 -15.56
C SER A 31 -28.72 -49.08 -14.67
N ALA A 32 -28.57 -50.01 -13.72
CA ALA A 32 -27.42 -50.09 -12.82
C ALA A 32 -26.11 -50.33 -13.58
N GLU A 33 -26.11 -51.22 -14.59
CA GLU A 33 -24.93 -51.47 -15.41
C GLU A 33 -24.54 -50.26 -16.27
N ALA A 34 -25.52 -49.57 -16.86
CA ALA A 34 -25.28 -48.33 -17.61
C ALA A 34 -24.70 -47.23 -16.71
N ALA A 35 -25.25 -47.06 -15.49
CA ALA A 35 -24.75 -46.12 -14.49
C ALA A 35 -23.31 -46.45 -14.08
N ALA A 36 -23.00 -47.72 -13.80
CA ALA A 36 -21.64 -48.15 -13.45
C ALA A 36 -20.62 -47.92 -14.57
N ARG A 37 -21.01 -48.16 -15.84
CA ARG A 37 -20.16 -47.88 -17.01
C ARG A 37 -19.85 -46.39 -17.15
N GLN A 38 -20.86 -45.52 -17.00
CA GLN A 38 -20.69 -44.06 -17.05
C GLN A 38 -19.84 -43.53 -15.89
N ALA A 39 -20.03 -44.06 -14.68
CA ALA A 39 -19.18 -43.74 -13.53
C ALA A 39 -17.72 -44.14 -13.76
N THR A 40 -17.48 -45.29 -14.38
CA THR A 40 -16.13 -45.76 -14.76
C THR A 40 -15.49 -44.85 -15.80
N GLN A 41 -16.25 -44.35 -16.77
CA GLN A 41 -15.76 -43.38 -17.75
C GLN A 41 -15.35 -42.06 -17.10
N SER A 42 -16.19 -41.53 -16.20
CA SER A 42 -15.84 -40.34 -15.40
C SER A 42 -14.55 -40.55 -14.61
N ALA A 43 -14.40 -41.70 -13.94
CA ALA A 43 -13.18 -42.03 -13.20
C ALA A 43 -11.93 -42.05 -14.10
N ARG A 44 -12.04 -42.58 -15.33
CA ARG A 44 -10.95 -42.57 -16.32
C ARG A 44 -10.60 -41.15 -16.75
N GLU A 45 -11.59 -40.32 -17.05
CA GLU A 45 -11.39 -38.92 -17.43
C GLU A 45 -10.69 -38.12 -16.32
N LEU A 46 -11.06 -38.33 -15.05
CA LEU A 46 -10.37 -37.75 -13.89
C LEU A 46 -8.94 -38.28 -13.71
N GLY A 47 -8.73 -39.57 -14.02
CA GLY A 47 -7.41 -40.21 -14.04
C GLY A 47 -6.47 -39.60 -15.09
N VAL A 48 -7.01 -39.11 -16.21
CA VAL A 48 -6.24 -38.37 -17.24
C VAL A 48 -6.10 -36.90 -16.89
N TYR A 49 -7.10 -36.28 -16.27
CA TYR A 49 -7.05 -34.89 -15.83
C TYR A 49 -5.91 -34.62 -14.84
N THR A 50 -5.71 -35.49 -13.84
CA THR A 50 -4.77 -35.23 -12.74
C THR A 50 -3.31 -35.08 -13.21
N PRO A 51 -2.76 -35.99 -14.07
CA PRO A 51 -1.43 -35.82 -14.65
C PRO A 51 -1.31 -34.59 -15.58
N VAL A 52 -2.36 -34.27 -16.35
CA VAL A 52 -2.36 -33.12 -17.24
C VAL A 52 -2.41 -31.82 -16.43
N LEU A 53 -3.13 -31.77 -15.32
CA LEU A 53 -3.11 -30.66 -14.36
C LEU A 53 -1.73 -30.47 -13.73
N GLU A 54 -1.09 -31.54 -13.25
CA GLU A 54 0.28 -31.44 -12.71
C GLU A 54 1.25 -30.88 -13.76
N ARG A 55 1.16 -31.38 -15.00
CA ARG A 55 1.95 -30.85 -16.12
C ARG A 55 1.63 -29.40 -16.41
N THR A 56 0.36 -29.00 -16.33
CA THR A 56 -0.05 -27.60 -16.53
C THR A 56 0.49 -26.73 -15.43
N ILE A 57 0.52 -27.17 -14.17
CA ILE A 57 1.12 -26.42 -13.05
C ILE A 57 2.63 -26.35 -13.22
N ASP A 58 3.29 -27.44 -13.60
CA ASP A 58 4.73 -27.46 -13.84
C ASP A 58 5.11 -26.50 -15.00
N GLU A 59 4.34 -26.46 -16.09
CA GLU A 59 4.56 -25.57 -17.24
C GLU A 59 4.04 -24.14 -17.01
N ALA A 60 3.00 -23.95 -16.19
CA ALA A 60 2.42 -22.66 -15.84
C ALA A 60 3.20 -21.95 -14.72
N LEU A 61 3.81 -22.64 -13.75
CA LEU A 61 4.71 -21.98 -12.78
C LEU A 61 5.90 -21.31 -13.49
N LEU A 62 6.30 -21.87 -14.64
CA LEU A 62 7.30 -21.33 -15.56
C LEU A 62 6.80 -20.16 -16.43
N ALA A 63 5.48 -19.98 -16.59
CA ALA A 63 4.87 -18.99 -17.50
C ALA A 63 4.02 -17.91 -16.80
N GLU A 64 3.31 -18.26 -15.72
CA GLU A 64 2.22 -17.48 -15.11
C GLU A 64 2.66 -16.41 -14.14
N LEU A 65 3.83 -16.54 -13.52
CA LEU A 65 4.28 -15.50 -12.59
C LEU A 65 4.47 -14.14 -13.26
N ARG A 66 4.44 -14.03 -14.61
CA ARG A 66 4.52 -12.76 -15.36
C ARG A 66 3.80 -12.78 -16.71
N LEU A 67 2.77 -13.59 -16.91
CA LEU A 67 2.15 -13.75 -18.25
C LEU A 67 1.42 -12.48 -18.72
N ALA A 68 0.75 -11.75 -17.82
CA ALA A 68 0.11 -10.47 -18.11
C ALA A 68 1.14 -9.34 -18.30
N ASP A 69 2.16 -9.29 -17.43
CA ASP A 69 3.27 -8.33 -17.54
C ASP A 69 4.10 -8.56 -18.83
N LEU A 70 4.27 -9.81 -19.26
CA LEU A 70 4.99 -10.18 -20.47
C LEU A 70 4.20 -9.89 -21.73
N GLN A 71 2.90 -10.16 -21.77
CA GLN A 71 2.08 -9.75 -22.91
C GLN A 71 2.08 -8.23 -23.06
N GLN A 72 1.97 -7.51 -21.94
CA GLN A 72 2.07 -6.04 -21.93
C GLN A 72 3.45 -5.55 -22.37
N LEU A 73 4.54 -6.22 -21.98
CA LEU A 73 5.92 -5.93 -22.44
C LEU A 73 6.13 -6.28 -23.92
N ILE A 74 5.57 -7.38 -24.42
CA ILE A 74 5.64 -7.79 -25.83
C ILE A 74 4.85 -6.82 -26.71
N ASP A 75 3.66 -6.39 -26.27
CA ASP A 75 2.85 -5.41 -26.98
C ASP A 75 3.53 -4.02 -26.98
N GLN A 76 4.22 -3.67 -25.89
CA GLN A 76 5.05 -2.45 -25.78
C GLN A 76 6.32 -2.51 -26.65
N ASP A 77 7.05 -3.63 -26.65
CA ASP A 77 8.25 -3.84 -27.45
C ASP A 77 7.89 -3.95 -28.95
N ALA A 78 6.77 -4.59 -29.31
CA ALA A 78 6.28 -4.65 -30.69
C ALA A 78 5.85 -3.28 -31.23
N ALA A 79 5.29 -2.41 -30.37
CA ALA A 79 4.99 -1.02 -30.70
C ALA A 79 6.25 -0.15 -30.83
N ALA A 80 7.32 -0.46 -30.08
CA ALA A 80 8.59 0.28 -30.10
C ALA A 80 9.56 -0.16 -31.21
N ALA A 81 9.54 -1.44 -31.62
CA ALA A 81 10.56 -2.04 -32.49
C ALA A 81 10.23 -2.06 -33.99
N GLY A 82 9.09 -1.51 -34.43
CA GLY A 82 8.81 -1.36 -35.87
C GLY A 82 8.82 -2.66 -36.68
N GLY A 83 8.52 -3.81 -36.08
CA GLY A 83 8.10 -5.02 -36.81
C GLY A 83 9.15 -6.07 -37.16
N SER A 84 10.28 -6.20 -36.46
CA SER A 84 11.16 -7.38 -36.62
C SER A 84 11.12 -8.29 -35.39
N ALA A 85 10.67 -9.55 -35.58
CA ALA A 85 10.39 -10.52 -34.53
C ALA A 85 11.60 -11.34 -34.04
N ASP A 86 12.82 -10.98 -34.49
CA ASP A 86 14.04 -11.79 -34.30
C ASP A 86 15.15 -11.12 -33.47
N GLU A 87 14.90 -9.95 -32.87
CA GLU A 87 15.87 -9.40 -31.90
C GLU A 87 15.79 -10.11 -30.54
N PRO A 88 16.94 -10.33 -29.87
CA PRO A 88 16.97 -10.97 -28.55
C PRO A 88 16.18 -10.12 -27.56
N ALA A 89 15.18 -10.74 -26.92
CA ALA A 89 14.31 -10.11 -25.95
C ALA A 89 15.13 -9.31 -24.91
N SER A 90 14.60 -8.14 -24.53
CA SER A 90 15.25 -7.14 -23.66
C SER A 90 15.99 -7.74 -22.44
N GLY A 91 17.00 -7.06 -21.91
CA GLY A 91 17.84 -7.57 -20.79
C GLY A 91 17.08 -8.03 -19.54
N ARG A 92 15.81 -7.63 -19.38
CA ARG A 92 14.90 -8.13 -18.33
C ARG A 92 14.45 -9.58 -18.57
N PHE A 93 14.32 -10.01 -19.83
CA PHE A 93 13.95 -11.37 -20.20
C PHE A 93 15.08 -12.37 -19.94
N VAL A 94 16.33 -12.00 -20.20
CA VAL A 94 17.52 -12.80 -19.87
C VAL A 94 17.63 -13.03 -18.36
N GLN A 95 17.40 -11.99 -17.54
CA GLN A 95 17.38 -12.13 -16.08
C GLN A 95 16.24 -13.03 -15.59
N MET A 96 15.08 -12.99 -16.26
CA MET A 96 13.94 -13.83 -15.92
C MET A 96 14.17 -15.29 -16.31
N HIS A 97 14.74 -15.57 -17.48
CA HIS A 97 15.14 -16.91 -17.88
C HIS A 97 16.15 -17.53 -16.89
N ALA A 98 17.12 -16.74 -16.43
CA ALA A 98 18.06 -17.16 -15.39
C ALA A 98 17.36 -17.56 -14.08
N ARG A 99 16.37 -16.76 -13.64
CA ARG A 99 15.56 -17.07 -12.45
C ARG A 99 14.69 -18.32 -12.63
N LEU A 100 14.02 -18.46 -13.76
CA LEU A 100 13.18 -19.62 -14.07
C LEU A 100 14.00 -20.91 -14.13
N SER A 101 15.21 -20.86 -14.71
CA SER A 101 16.14 -21.98 -14.70
C SER A 101 16.60 -22.33 -13.28
N GLN A 102 16.83 -21.32 -12.44
CA GLN A 102 17.17 -21.50 -11.03
C GLN A 102 16.01 -22.13 -10.24
N ASP A 103 14.78 -21.64 -10.40
CA ASP A 103 13.58 -22.17 -9.74
C ASP A 103 13.32 -23.62 -10.15
N ALA A 104 13.39 -23.92 -11.45
CA ALA A 104 13.30 -25.28 -11.98
C ALA A 104 14.38 -26.22 -11.38
N SER A 105 15.62 -25.73 -11.26
CA SER A 105 16.70 -26.50 -10.64
C SER A 105 16.46 -26.78 -9.15
N SER A 106 15.88 -25.79 -8.44
CA SER A 106 15.54 -25.90 -7.01
C SER A 106 14.36 -26.86 -6.77
N ALA A 107 13.36 -26.85 -7.64
CA ALA A 107 12.25 -27.79 -7.62
C ALA A 107 12.74 -29.23 -7.87
N ALA A 108 13.62 -29.42 -8.87
CA ALA A 108 14.24 -30.71 -9.13
C ALA A 108 15.17 -31.19 -8.00
N ALA A 109 15.78 -30.27 -7.24
CA ALA A 109 16.55 -30.60 -6.03
C ALA A 109 15.63 -30.97 -4.86
N ALA A 110 14.51 -30.25 -4.68
CA ALA A 110 13.52 -30.54 -3.66
C ALA A 110 12.83 -31.90 -3.88
N ASP A 111 12.63 -32.32 -5.13
CA ASP A 111 12.10 -33.63 -5.47
C ASP A 111 13.12 -34.75 -5.20
N ARG A 112 14.40 -34.52 -5.53
CA ARG A 112 15.50 -35.43 -5.14
C ARG A 112 15.59 -35.60 -3.62
N ASN A 113 15.47 -34.52 -2.85
CA ASN A 113 15.48 -34.55 -1.39
C ASN A 113 14.26 -35.28 -0.79
N LYS A 114 13.19 -35.46 -1.56
CA LYS A 114 12.00 -36.24 -1.19
C LYS A 114 12.07 -37.70 -1.68
N GLY A 115 13.20 -38.14 -2.25
CA GLY A 115 13.36 -39.47 -2.83
C GLY A 115 12.54 -39.70 -4.10
N LEU A 116 12.15 -38.63 -4.80
CA LEU A 116 11.36 -38.68 -6.03
C LEU A 116 12.28 -38.52 -7.24
N SER A 117 11.95 -39.21 -8.34
CA SER A 117 12.64 -38.98 -9.63
C SER A 117 12.46 -37.53 -10.06
N PRO A 118 13.54 -36.76 -10.28
CA PRO A 118 13.44 -35.36 -10.66
C PRO A 118 12.78 -35.24 -12.04
N LYS A 119 11.67 -34.50 -12.12
CA LYS A 119 11.03 -34.15 -13.39
C LYS A 119 11.98 -33.25 -14.20
N ARG A 120 12.06 -33.46 -15.52
CA ARG A 120 12.76 -32.54 -16.44
C ARG A 120 11.85 -31.35 -16.71
N TYR A 121 12.31 -30.17 -16.33
CA TYR A 121 11.66 -28.90 -16.65
C TYR A 121 12.31 -28.35 -17.94
N ASP A 122 11.60 -28.42 -19.06
CA ASP A 122 12.05 -27.78 -20.31
C ASP A 122 11.72 -26.29 -20.23
N VAL A 123 12.72 -25.47 -19.91
CA VAL A 123 12.58 -23.99 -19.93
C VAL A 123 12.55 -23.52 -21.39
N PRO A 124 11.52 -22.77 -21.84
CA PRO A 124 11.45 -22.28 -23.22
C PRO A 124 12.68 -21.46 -23.61
N SER A 125 13.13 -21.57 -24.86
CA SER A 125 14.25 -20.78 -25.39
C SER A 125 13.98 -19.27 -25.36
N VAL A 126 15.04 -18.47 -25.55
CA VAL A 126 15.03 -17.02 -25.32
C VAL A 126 14.38 -16.21 -26.49
N THR A 127 13.61 -16.84 -27.39
CA THR A 127 13.03 -16.17 -28.57
C THR A 127 11.57 -15.79 -28.33
N GLY A 128 11.11 -14.67 -28.92
CA GLY A 128 9.70 -14.24 -28.82
C GLY A 128 8.71 -15.29 -29.37
N SER A 129 9.14 -16.05 -30.38
CA SER A 129 8.37 -17.16 -30.97
C SER A 129 8.21 -18.36 -30.02
N SER A 130 9.25 -18.74 -29.26
CA SER A 130 9.15 -19.87 -28.33
C SER A 130 8.31 -19.54 -27.09
N LEU A 131 8.31 -18.29 -26.64
CA LEU A 131 7.42 -17.83 -25.57
C LEU A 131 5.96 -17.85 -26.02
N LYS A 132 5.65 -17.30 -27.20
CA LYS A 132 4.30 -17.34 -27.76
C LYS A 132 3.78 -18.78 -27.90
N GLN A 133 4.62 -19.69 -28.41
CA GLN A 133 4.29 -21.12 -28.49
C GLN A 133 4.08 -21.76 -27.10
N ALA A 134 4.87 -21.38 -26.10
CA ALA A 134 4.67 -21.86 -24.73
C ALA A 134 3.34 -21.36 -24.14
N ILE A 135 2.98 -20.09 -24.37
CA ILE A 135 1.71 -19.50 -23.95
C ILE A 135 0.53 -20.23 -24.62
N GLU A 136 0.58 -20.40 -25.94
CA GLU A 136 -0.45 -21.12 -26.70
C GLU A 136 -0.58 -22.58 -26.23
N ARG A 137 0.54 -23.23 -25.90
CA ARG A 137 0.55 -24.59 -25.36
C ARG A 137 -0.06 -24.69 -23.97
N VAL A 138 0.26 -23.78 -23.06
CA VAL A 138 -0.34 -23.73 -21.71
C VAL A 138 -1.84 -23.46 -21.83
N ALA A 139 -2.26 -22.54 -22.71
CA ALA A 139 -3.67 -22.28 -22.98
C ALA A 139 -4.40 -23.51 -23.55
N ALA A 140 -3.77 -24.24 -24.47
CA ALA A 140 -4.34 -25.48 -25.02
C ALA A 140 -4.46 -26.59 -23.95
N LEU A 141 -3.45 -26.77 -23.09
CA LEU A 141 -3.51 -27.74 -21.99
C LEU A 141 -4.61 -27.40 -20.97
N ARG A 142 -4.82 -26.11 -20.68
CA ARG A 142 -5.95 -25.65 -19.85
C ARG A 142 -7.29 -25.96 -20.48
N ALA A 143 -7.45 -25.72 -21.78
CA ALA A 143 -8.69 -26.03 -22.49
C ALA A 143 -9.00 -27.53 -22.46
N VAL A 144 -8.01 -28.39 -22.70
CA VAL A 144 -8.15 -29.85 -22.60
C VAL A 144 -8.53 -30.27 -21.17
N ASN A 145 -7.86 -29.72 -20.16
CA ASN A 145 -8.18 -30.00 -18.75
C ASN A 145 -9.61 -29.59 -18.38
N ALA A 146 -10.05 -28.42 -18.82
CA ALA A 146 -11.41 -27.94 -18.58
C ALA A 146 -12.45 -28.86 -19.24
N GLN A 147 -12.19 -29.32 -20.46
CA GLN A 147 -13.07 -30.25 -21.18
C GLN A 147 -13.15 -31.61 -20.49
N LEU A 148 -12.01 -32.21 -20.11
CA LEU A 148 -11.97 -33.49 -19.41
C LEU A 148 -12.77 -33.46 -18.11
N LEU A 149 -12.60 -32.39 -17.33
CA LEU A 149 -13.33 -32.21 -16.07
C LEU A 149 -14.84 -32.01 -16.30
N ALA A 150 -15.23 -31.22 -17.31
CA ALA A 150 -16.64 -31.01 -17.65
C ALA A 150 -17.32 -32.31 -18.09
N SER A 151 -16.67 -33.10 -18.95
CA SER A 151 -17.14 -34.42 -19.38
C SER A 151 -17.25 -35.39 -18.19
N ALA A 152 -16.24 -35.42 -17.31
CA ALA A 152 -16.24 -36.29 -16.15
C ALA A 152 -17.42 -35.98 -15.20
N VAL A 153 -17.70 -34.70 -14.95
CA VAL A 153 -18.85 -34.26 -14.15
C VAL A 153 -20.17 -34.62 -14.82
N GLN A 154 -20.30 -34.40 -16.14
CA GLN A 154 -21.53 -34.74 -16.87
C GLN A 154 -21.80 -36.26 -16.83
N ASN A 155 -20.79 -37.07 -17.09
CA ASN A 155 -20.87 -38.53 -17.06
C ASN A 155 -21.26 -39.04 -15.66
N ALA A 156 -20.65 -38.50 -14.60
CA ALA A 156 -20.97 -38.88 -13.24
C ALA A 156 -22.37 -38.43 -12.80
N ARG A 157 -22.83 -37.24 -13.22
CA ARG A 157 -24.21 -36.78 -12.95
C ARG A 157 -25.24 -37.67 -13.64
N SER A 158 -24.96 -38.05 -14.88
CA SER A 158 -25.83 -38.94 -15.66
C SER A 158 -25.93 -40.31 -14.97
N ALA A 159 -24.79 -40.88 -14.55
CA ALA A 159 -24.74 -42.11 -13.78
C ALA A 159 -25.52 -42.03 -12.46
N HIS A 160 -25.31 -40.98 -11.68
CA HIS A 160 -26.00 -40.77 -10.39
C HIS A 160 -27.51 -40.59 -10.56
N SER A 161 -27.95 -39.91 -11.62
CA SER A 161 -29.37 -39.75 -11.94
C SER A 161 -30.03 -41.07 -12.39
N ALA A 162 -29.26 -41.95 -13.03
CA ALA A 162 -29.74 -43.26 -13.48
C ALA A 162 -29.91 -44.24 -12.32
N ASP A 163 -28.90 -44.36 -11.45
CA ASP A 163 -29.00 -45.12 -10.20
C ASP A 163 -27.90 -44.76 -9.18
N ARG A 164 -28.22 -43.90 -8.22
CA ARG A 164 -27.31 -43.51 -7.13
C ARG A 164 -27.09 -44.60 -6.06
N SER A 165 -27.90 -45.65 -6.03
CA SER A 165 -27.78 -46.73 -5.02
C SER A 165 -26.68 -47.73 -5.36
N VAL A 166 -26.23 -47.75 -6.62
CA VAL A 166 -25.12 -48.60 -7.07
C VAL A 166 -23.82 -48.14 -6.43
N LEU A 167 -23.11 -49.11 -5.85
CA LEU A 167 -21.81 -48.90 -5.21
C LEU A 167 -20.83 -48.23 -6.20
N GLY A 168 -20.21 -47.12 -5.77
CA GLY A 168 -19.22 -46.38 -6.57
C GLY A 168 -19.80 -45.31 -7.51
N VAL A 169 -21.10 -45.34 -7.85
CA VAL A 169 -21.71 -44.32 -8.73
C VAL A 169 -21.76 -42.95 -8.05
N ALA A 170 -22.31 -42.88 -6.84
CA ALA A 170 -22.35 -41.62 -6.08
C ALA A 170 -20.94 -41.12 -5.69
N GLN A 171 -20.00 -42.04 -5.47
CA GLN A 171 -18.61 -41.70 -5.21
C GLN A 171 -17.93 -41.07 -6.44
N ALA A 172 -18.20 -41.57 -7.65
CA ALA A 172 -17.67 -40.99 -8.88
C ALA A 172 -18.14 -39.54 -9.07
N LEU A 173 -19.42 -39.25 -8.77
CA LEU A 173 -19.94 -37.89 -8.77
C LEU A 173 -19.27 -37.02 -7.69
N GLY A 174 -19.13 -37.54 -6.47
CA GLY A 174 -18.43 -36.85 -5.38
C GLY A 174 -17.00 -36.46 -5.76
N ASN A 175 -16.24 -37.36 -6.37
CA ASN A 175 -14.88 -37.09 -6.84
C ASN A 175 -14.86 -36.01 -7.94
N ALA A 176 -15.75 -36.11 -8.94
CA ALA A 176 -15.79 -35.17 -10.05
C ALA A 176 -16.16 -33.75 -9.59
N GLU A 177 -17.18 -33.61 -8.74
CA GLU A 177 -17.59 -32.32 -8.18
C GLU A 177 -16.56 -31.76 -7.19
N PHE A 178 -15.88 -32.62 -6.42
CA PHE A 178 -14.81 -32.18 -5.52
C PHE A 178 -13.63 -31.60 -6.29
N ILE A 179 -13.16 -32.29 -7.35
CA ILE A 179 -12.07 -31.80 -8.19
C ILE A 179 -12.48 -30.51 -8.90
N LYS A 180 -13.73 -30.43 -9.39
CA LYS A 180 -14.28 -29.19 -9.93
C LYS A 180 -14.29 -28.05 -8.92
N ALA A 181 -14.72 -28.32 -7.70
CA ALA A 181 -14.72 -27.33 -6.62
C ALA A 181 -13.31 -26.83 -6.30
N VAL A 182 -12.31 -27.71 -6.28
CA VAL A 182 -10.90 -27.33 -6.07
C VAL A 182 -10.40 -26.45 -7.22
N ALA A 183 -10.66 -26.81 -8.47
CA ALA A 183 -10.25 -26.01 -9.62
C ALA A 183 -10.87 -24.60 -9.59
N LEU A 184 -12.19 -24.52 -9.36
CA LEU A 184 -12.90 -23.25 -9.22
C LEU A 184 -12.39 -22.42 -8.03
N PHE A 185 -12.04 -23.08 -6.92
CA PHE A 185 -11.48 -22.38 -5.76
C PHE A 185 -10.08 -21.83 -6.04
N MET A 186 -9.25 -22.52 -6.81
CA MET A 186 -7.96 -21.98 -7.25
C MET A 186 -8.13 -20.74 -8.14
N ASP A 187 -9.08 -20.77 -9.09
CA ASP A 187 -9.42 -19.59 -9.91
C ASP A 187 -9.87 -18.41 -9.03
N ALA A 188 -10.68 -18.70 -8.00
CA ALA A 188 -11.11 -17.70 -7.02
C ALA A 188 -9.93 -17.12 -6.22
N ILE A 189 -8.96 -17.93 -5.81
CA ILE A 189 -7.76 -17.46 -5.11
C ILE A 189 -6.98 -16.46 -5.96
N VAL A 190 -6.81 -16.72 -7.27
CA VAL A 190 -6.15 -15.79 -8.19
C VAL A 190 -6.89 -14.45 -8.24
N LEU A 191 -8.22 -14.47 -8.31
CA LEU A 191 -9.02 -13.24 -8.26
C LEU A 191 -8.89 -12.52 -6.91
N ARG A 192 -8.78 -13.26 -5.80
CA ARG A 192 -8.53 -12.68 -4.46
C ARG A 192 -7.15 -12.05 -4.34
N GLU A 193 -6.13 -12.59 -5.00
CA GLU A 193 -4.81 -11.95 -5.07
C GLU A 193 -4.88 -10.63 -5.83
N GLN A 194 -5.65 -10.55 -6.93
CA GLN A 194 -5.90 -9.28 -7.62
C GLN A 194 -6.59 -8.26 -6.71
N VAL A 195 -7.61 -8.69 -5.95
CA VAL A 195 -8.28 -7.84 -4.94
C VAL A 195 -7.28 -7.35 -3.89
N ALA A 196 -6.39 -8.21 -3.38
CA ALA A 196 -5.37 -7.84 -2.41
C ALA A 196 -4.35 -6.82 -2.97
N GLY A 197 -3.98 -6.95 -4.25
CA GLY A 197 -3.16 -5.96 -4.94
C GLY A 197 -3.85 -4.60 -5.05
N LEU A 198 -5.14 -4.58 -5.39
CA LEU A 198 -5.95 -3.37 -5.45
C LEU A 198 -6.18 -2.74 -4.06
N HIS A 199 -6.34 -3.55 -3.02
CA HIS A 199 -6.37 -3.07 -1.62
C HIS A 199 -5.09 -2.34 -1.26
N THR A 200 -3.93 -2.93 -1.58
CA THR A 200 -2.62 -2.32 -1.29
C THR A 200 -2.48 -0.98 -2.02
N ARG A 201 -2.82 -0.95 -3.32
CA ARG A 201 -2.82 0.28 -4.12
C ARG A 201 -3.72 1.36 -3.52
N LEU A 202 -4.93 1.00 -3.09
CA LEU A 202 -5.86 1.93 -2.46
C LEU A 202 -5.31 2.46 -1.13
N SER A 203 -4.68 1.62 -0.31
CA SER A 203 -4.02 2.05 0.93
C SER A 203 -2.88 3.05 0.65
N ASP A 204 -2.03 2.78 -0.34
CA ASP A 204 -0.94 3.69 -0.73
C ASP A 204 -1.46 5.04 -1.21
N GLN A 205 -2.48 5.03 -2.08
CA GLN A 205 -3.14 6.26 -2.57
C GLN A 205 -3.85 7.01 -1.44
N THR A 206 -4.39 6.30 -0.46
CA THR A 206 -5.03 6.89 0.73
C THR A 206 -4.00 7.61 1.60
N ILE A 207 -2.82 7.02 1.80
CA ILE A 207 -1.69 7.67 2.49
C ILE A 207 -1.25 8.92 1.72
N GLU A 208 -1.09 8.81 0.40
CA GLU A 208 -0.74 9.95 -0.45
C GLU A 208 -1.77 11.08 -0.34
N LEU A 209 -3.07 10.76 -0.35
CA LEU A 209 -4.14 11.73 -0.16
C LEU A 209 -4.05 12.44 1.20
N ARG A 210 -3.75 11.72 2.28
CA ARG A 210 -3.54 12.33 3.62
C ARG A 210 -2.36 13.29 3.63
N LEU A 211 -1.24 12.90 3.03
CA LEU A 211 -0.04 13.75 2.94
C LEU A 211 -0.30 15.02 2.12
N ILE A 212 -0.94 14.89 0.96
CA ILE A 212 -1.31 16.03 0.12
C ILE A 212 -2.29 16.97 0.85
N THR A 213 -3.25 16.41 1.58
CA THR A 213 -4.21 17.20 2.36
C THR A 213 -3.49 17.97 3.47
N ALA A 214 -2.56 17.32 4.18
CA ALA A 214 -1.74 17.98 5.20
C ALA A 214 -0.83 19.06 4.60
N GLU A 215 -0.23 18.84 3.42
CA GLU A 215 0.57 19.85 2.72
C GLU A 215 -0.29 21.07 2.32
N ARG A 216 -1.48 20.82 1.78
CA ARG A 216 -2.45 21.88 1.45
C ARG A 216 -2.82 22.71 2.67
N ASP A 217 -3.16 22.04 3.77
CA ASP A 217 -3.57 22.71 5.01
C ASP A 217 -2.38 23.52 5.60
N ALA A 218 -1.16 22.99 5.53
CA ALA A 218 0.05 23.73 5.92
C ALA A 218 0.27 24.97 5.04
N LEU A 219 0.14 24.87 3.71
CA LEU A 219 0.28 26.01 2.80
C LEU A 219 -0.78 27.09 3.08
N ALA A 220 -2.02 26.68 3.40
CA ALA A 220 -3.08 27.59 3.78
C ALA A 220 -2.76 28.34 5.09
N THR A 221 -2.06 27.72 6.04
CA THR A 221 -1.61 28.40 7.27
C THR A 221 -0.42 29.33 7.06
N ILE A 222 0.47 29.04 6.10
CA ILE A 222 1.67 29.86 5.84
C ILE A 222 1.31 31.09 5.00
N LYS A 223 0.33 30.99 4.10
CA LYS A 223 -0.13 32.11 3.29
C LYS A 223 -0.82 33.15 4.18
N ASP A 224 -0.15 34.28 4.43
CA ASP A 224 -0.73 35.41 5.16
C ASP A 224 -0.76 36.65 4.27
N ASP A 225 -1.92 36.93 3.69
CA ASP A 225 -2.14 38.11 2.84
C ASP A 225 -2.15 39.41 3.65
N ARG A 226 -2.22 39.36 4.99
CA ARG A 226 -2.18 40.56 5.85
C ARG A 226 -0.79 41.19 5.93
N ILE A 227 0.28 40.41 5.75
CA ILE A 227 1.66 40.92 5.84
C ILE A 227 1.96 41.89 4.67
N PRO A 228 1.74 41.54 3.39
CA PRO A 228 1.89 42.50 2.29
C PRO A 228 1.00 43.74 2.45
N SER A 229 -0.26 43.56 2.85
CA SER A 229 -1.18 44.69 3.05
C SER A 229 -0.72 45.64 4.16
N GLY A 230 -0.20 45.13 5.27
CA GLY A 230 0.39 45.94 6.33
C GLY A 230 1.62 46.71 5.87
N LEU A 231 2.55 46.03 5.19
CA LEU A 231 3.76 46.65 4.64
C LEU A 231 3.47 47.71 3.56
N GLU A 232 2.39 47.56 2.79
CA GLU A 232 1.92 48.58 1.83
C GLU A 232 1.44 49.85 2.55
N ALA A 233 0.68 49.69 3.64
CA ALA A 233 0.24 50.81 4.46
C ALA A 233 1.44 51.54 5.10
N ASP A 234 2.37 50.78 5.70
CA ASP A 234 3.60 51.32 6.29
C ASP A 234 4.43 52.07 5.23
N LEU A 235 4.61 51.48 4.04
CA LEU A 235 5.36 52.10 2.96
C LEU A 235 4.74 53.42 2.50
N ALA A 236 3.41 53.51 2.44
CA ALA A 236 2.71 54.74 2.11
C ALA A 236 2.95 55.84 3.17
N GLU A 237 2.90 55.48 4.45
CA GLU A 237 3.19 56.39 5.55
C GLU A 237 4.64 56.90 5.51
N PHE A 238 5.61 56.00 5.37
CA PHE A 238 7.04 56.37 5.30
C PHE A 238 7.37 57.22 4.06
N ARG A 239 6.67 57.00 2.92
CA ARG A 239 6.81 57.85 1.73
C ARG A 239 6.29 59.27 1.97
N ALA A 240 5.18 59.42 2.70
CA ALA A 240 4.67 60.73 3.09
C ALA A 240 5.67 61.46 4.01
N GLN A 241 6.17 60.77 5.04
CA GLN A 241 7.18 61.33 5.96
C GLN A 241 8.49 61.70 5.25
N LEU A 242 8.91 60.93 4.24
CA LEU A 242 10.08 61.25 3.44
C LEU A 242 9.87 62.52 2.61
N ALA A 243 8.69 62.71 2.01
CA ALA A 243 8.38 63.92 1.25
C ALA A 243 8.47 65.16 2.15
N GLU A 244 7.88 65.11 3.35
CA GLU A 244 7.98 66.18 4.35
C GLU A 244 9.44 66.44 4.78
N ALA A 245 10.23 65.39 4.98
CA ALA A 245 11.64 65.53 5.37
C ALA A 245 12.52 66.11 4.25
N VAL A 246 12.23 65.81 2.98
CA VAL A 246 12.92 66.41 1.83
C VAL A 246 12.58 67.89 1.70
N GLU A 247 11.31 68.27 1.85
CA GLU A 247 10.90 69.67 1.85
C GLU A 247 11.57 70.45 3.00
N ALA A 248 11.61 69.87 4.20
CA ALA A 248 12.32 70.46 5.35
C ALA A 248 13.82 70.62 5.10
N ARG A 249 14.46 69.66 4.40
CA ARG A 249 15.87 69.73 3.99
C ARG A 249 16.11 70.86 2.99
N GLU A 250 15.29 70.96 1.95
CA GLU A 250 15.38 72.03 0.95
C GLU A 250 15.18 73.42 1.56
N SER A 251 14.24 73.53 2.50
CA SER A 251 14.03 74.75 3.29
C SER A 251 15.24 75.11 4.15
N ALA A 252 15.86 74.12 4.82
CA ALA A 252 17.07 74.34 5.61
C ALA A 252 18.28 74.73 4.73
N ASP A 253 18.45 74.10 3.56
CA ASP A 253 19.48 74.45 2.58
C ASP A 253 19.32 75.91 2.10
N ALA A 254 18.08 76.32 1.79
CA ALA A 254 17.76 77.69 1.39
C ALA A 254 18.03 78.71 2.51
N ALA A 255 17.68 78.38 3.76
CA ALA A 255 17.91 79.23 4.92
C ALA A 255 19.41 79.45 5.19
N VAL A 256 20.23 78.40 5.09
CA VAL A 256 21.70 78.51 5.21
C VAL A 256 22.26 79.38 4.08
N ALA A 257 21.88 79.12 2.82
CA ALA A 257 22.38 79.89 1.68
C ALA A 257 21.99 81.39 1.75
N ALA A 258 20.77 81.69 2.20
CA ALA A 258 20.32 83.05 2.43
C ALA A 258 21.14 83.73 3.53
N ARG A 259 21.41 83.04 4.64
CA ARG A 259 22.23 83.58 5.75
C ARG A 259 23.69 83.77 5.35
N GLU A 260 24.28 82.86 4.58
CA GLU A 260 25.64 83.02 4.06
C GLU A 260 25.76 84.22 3.13
N THR A 261 24.73 84.46 2.30
CA THR A 261 24.67 85.65 1.43
C THR A 261 24.57 86.94 2.24
N GLU A 262 23.73 86.95 3.28
CA GLU A 262 23.60 88.10 4.19
C GLU A 262 24.88 88.38 4.96
N LEU A 263 25.52 87.33 5.51
CA LEU A 263 26.78 87.42 6.23
C LEU A 263 27.90 87.95 5.31
N ALA A 264 27.99 87.49 4.07
CA ALA A 264 28.96 87.99 3.09
C ALA A 264 28.75 89.48 2.78
N GLY A 265 27.49 89.93 2.67
CA GLY A 265 27.13 91.34 2.53
C GLY A 265 27.60 92.17 3.72
N VAL A 266 27.32 91.71 4.95
CA VAL A 266 27.75 92.39 6.18
C VAL A 266 29.28 92.38 6.35
N GLN A 267 29.96 91.31 5.94
CA GLN A 267 31.43 91.26 5.94
C GLN A 267 32.04 92.27 4.96
N ALA A 268 31.43 92.48 3.80
CA ALA A 268 31.84 93.54 2.87
C ALA A 268 31.60 94.94 3.46
N GLU A 269 30.45 95.17 4.13
CA GLU A 269 30.18 96.41 4.87
C GLU A 269 31.20 96.65 5.99
N LEU A 270 31.56 95.61 6.74
CA LEU A 270 32.54 95.65 7.82
C LEU A 270 33.93 96.00 7.28
N ALA A 271 34.35 95.39 6.16
CA ALA A 271 35.60 95.73 5.49
C ALA A 271 35.62 97.18 4.99
N ALA A 272 34.51 97.66 4.40
CA ALA A 272 34.37 99.05 3.98
C ALA A 272 34.39 100.02 5.17
N ALA A 273 33.73 99.68 6.27
CA ALA A 273 33.71 100.48 7.50
C ALA A 273 35.10 100.56 8.16
N ARG A 274 35.85 99.45 8.19
CA ARG A 274 37.26 99.43 8.63
C ARG A 274 38.13 100.34 7.76
N SER A 275 38.07 100.17 6.43
CA SER A 275 38.85 101.00 5.51
C SER A 275 38.50 102.48 5.62
N ALA A 276 37.22 102.81 5.80
CA ALA A 276 36.78 104.20 5.99
C ALA A 276 37.29 104.80 7.31
N LEU A 277 37.30 104.02 8.41
CA LEU A 277 37.85 104.45 9.69
C LEU A 277 39.37 104.67 9.59
N GLU A 278 40.11 103.74 8.98
CA GLU A 278 41.56 103.86 8.71
C GLU A 278 41.89 105.08 7.83
N GLN A 279 41.05 105.39 6.83
CA GLN A 279 41.18 106.59 6.00
C GLN A 279 40.96 107.87 6.81
N THR A 280 39.95 107.89 7.69
CA THR A 280 39.73 109.02 8.60
C THR A 280 40.93 109.20 9.55
N GLU A 281 41.43 108.12 10.15
CA GLU A 281 42.62 108.13 11.03
C GLU A 281 43.88 108.64 10.34
N SER A 282 44.16 108.14 9.13
CA SER A 282 45.34 108.51 8.35
C SER A 282 45.29 109.95 7.82
N ARG A 283 44.10 110.48 7.51
CA ARG A 283 43.91 111.89 7.14
C ARG A 283 44.19 112.83 8.32
N GLY A 284 43.92 112.38 9.55
CA GLY A 284 44.15 113.13 10.77
C GLY A 284 43.42 114.48 10.81
N PHE A 285 43.94 115.41 11.62
CA PHE A 285 43.47 116.79 11.71
C PHE A 285 44.66 117.75 11.87
N VAL A 286 44.45 119.04 11.56
CA VAL A 286 45.48 120.07 11.72
C VAL A 286 45.52 120.53 13.18
N ALA A 287 46.67 120.38 13.84
CA ALA A 287 46.83 120.75 15.25
C ALA A 287 46.69 122.27 15.45
N GLY A 288 45.81 122.68 16.36
CA GLY A 288 45.51 124.09 16.67
C GLY A 288 44.27 124.67 15.97
N ASP A 289 43.56 123.88 15.16
CA ASP A 289 42.26 124.22 14.56
C ASP A 289 41.13 123.41 15.22
N ASP A 290 40.43 124.05 16.16
CA ASP A 290 39.35 123.43 16.94
C ASP A 290 38.16 123.00 16.06
N ALA A 291 37.92 123.68 14.93
CA ALA A 291 36.85 123.32 14.01
C ALA A 291 37.22 122.06 13.19
N ALA A 292 38.49 121.93 12.79
CA ALA A 292 39.00 120.73 12.13
C ALA A 292 39.00 119.51 13.06
N TYR A 293 39.33 119.68 14.35
CA TYR A 293 39.26 118.61 15.35
C TYR A 293 37.82 118.16 15.62
N ALA A 294 36.88 119.09 15.79
CA ALA A 294 35.47 118.75 16.01
C ALA A 294 34.85 117.98 14.83
N ALA A 295 35.19 118.35 13.58
CA ALA A 295 34.76 117.63 12.38
C ALA A 295 35.37 116.22 12.30
N PHE A 296 36.67 116.08 12.61
CA PHE A 296 37.34 114.78 12.69
C PHE A 296 36.73 113.89 13.77
N ALA A 297 36.50 114.40 14.99
CA ALA A 297 35.94 113.63 16.09
C ALA A 297 34.51 113.16 15.81
N ALA A 298 33.68 113.99 15.16
CA ALA A 298 32.34 113.62 14.72
C ALA A 298 32.36 112.54 13.62
N GLU A 299 33.25 112.67 12.63
CA GLU A 299 33.40 111.68 11.56
C GLU A 299 33.95 110.35 12.10
N TYR A 300 34.98 110.39 12.96
CA TYR A 300 35.55 109.22 13.62
C TYR A 300 34.52 108.48 14.47
N LEU A 301 33.76 109.20 15.32
CA LEU A 301 32.70 108.60 16.14
C LEU A 301 31.60 107.97 15.28
N SER A 302 31.22 108.61 14.17
CA SER A 302 30.25 108.04 13.23
C SER A 302 30.78 106.75 12.60
N ARG A 303 32.02 106.74 12.10
CA ARG A 303 32.66 105.57 11.49
C ARG A 303 32.88 104.43 12.48
N SER A 304 33.29 104.73 13.72
CA SER A 304 33.48 103.74 14.78
C SER A 304 32.15 103.12 15.21
N THR A 305 31.07 103.91 15.24
CA THR A 305 29.72 103.42 15.54
C THR A 305 29.20 102.54 14.40
N SER A 306 29.42 102.91 13.14
CA SER A 306 29.09 102.06 11.98
C SER A 306 29.88 100.75 11.97
N LEU A 307 31.17 100.79 12.34
CA LEU A 307 32.00 99.59 12.46
C LEU A 307 31.49 98.66 13.59
N ALA A 308 31.20 99.21 14.77
CA ALA A 308 30.66 98.44 15.89
C ALA A 308 29.28 97.84 15.58
N ALA A 309 28.42 98.58 14.86
CA ALA A 309 27.13 98.07 14.40
C ALA A 309 27.29 96.94 13.38
N ALA A 310 28.21 97.07 12.42
CA ALA A 310 28.52 96.01 11.46
C ALA A 310 29.12 94.76 12.14
N GLN A 311 29.99 94.94 13.15
CA GLN A 311 30.54 93.84 13.95
C GLN A 311 29.47 93.10 14.75
N ARG A 312 28.56 93.82 15.41
CA ARG A 312 27.44 93.19 16.15
C ARG A 312 26.51 92.43 15.22
N LYS A 313 26.22 92.99 14.04
CA LYS A 313 25.41 92.34 13.01
C LYS A 313 26.09 91.11 12.44
N GLU A 314 27.40 91.15 12.21
CA GLU A 314 28.18 89.99 11.76
C GLU A 314 28.16 88.87 12.81
N GLN A 315 28.39 89.21 14.08
CA GLN A 315 28.36 88.25 15.17
C GLN A 315 26.96 87.65 15.39
N SER A 316 25.89 88.45 15.29
CA SER A 316 24.51 87.95 15.44
C SER A 316 24.08 87.07 14.27
N LEU A 317 24.55 87.36 13.04
CA LEU A 317 24.31 86.50 11.88
C LEU A 317 25.15 85.22 11.89
N ALA A 318 26.38 85.27 12.41
CA ALA A 318 27.28 84.11 12.49
C ALA A 318 26.87 83.15 13.61
N SER A 319 26.78 83.64 14.84
CA SER A 319 26.58 82.83 16.06
C SER A 319 25.19 82.96 16.69
N GLY A 320 24.33 83.85 16.20
CA GLY A 320 23.04 84.17 16.82
C GLY A 320 23.14 85.34 17.80
N GLY A 321 21.98 85.86 18.25
CA GLY A 321 21.95 86.89 19.29
C GLY A 321 22.64 86.41 20.57
N SER A 322 23.42 87.26 21.23
CA SER A 322 24.05 86.93 22.51
C SER A 322 22.99 86.80 23.60
N ALA A 323 22.49 85.59 23.83
CA ALA A 323 21.81 85.27 25.08
C ALA A 323 22.89 85.31 26.19
N ALA A 324 22.71 86.20 27.17
CA ALA A 324 23.44 86.06 28.42
C ALA A 324 23.11 84.67 29.02
N PRO A 325 24.08 83.95 29.60
CA PRO A 325 23.83 82.64 30.20
C PRO A 325 22.92 82.84 31.41
N GLY A 326 21.68 82.39 31.31
CA GLY A 326 20.71 82.32 32.40
C GLY A 326 20.19 80.90 32.52
N ASP A 327 20.67 80.25 33.58
CA ASP A 327 20.17 79.10 34.35
C ASP A 327 19.33 78.00 33.70
N ASP A 328 19.75 76.78 34.05
CA ASP A 328 19.11 75.47 33.89
C ASP A 328 17.58 75.51 34.02
N ASP A 329 16.87 74.95 33.03
CA ASP A 329 15.77 74.01 33.31
C ASP A 329 15.44 73.14 32.08
N ASP A 330 15.16 71.89 32.40
CA ASP A 330 15.00 70.71 31.57
C ASP A 330 13.59 70.70 30.92
N ASP A 331 13.41 71.33 29.75
CA ASP A 331 12.24 71.09 28.88
C ASP A 331 12.50 71.56 27.44
N SER A 332 12.77 70.59 26.56
CA SER A 332 13.27 70.79 25.19
C SER A 332 12.17 70.98 24.14
N ASP A 333 11.25 71.94 24.31
CA ASP A 333 10.27 72.28 23.24
C ASP A 333 9.84 73.77 23.17
N ALA A 334 10.47 74.69 23.91
CA ALA A 334 10.06 76.10 23.91
C ALA A 334 11.20 77.15 23.91
N VAL A 335 12.35 76.89 23.29
CA VAL A 335 13.45 77.88 23.18
C VAL A 335 13.32 78.75 21.91
N ALA A 336 12.20 79.44 21.74
CA ALA A 336 11.97 80.31 20.57
C ALA A 336 11.85 81.81 20.88
N GLU A 337 11.78 82.25 22.14
CA GLU A 337 11.33 83.65 22.41
C GLU A 337 12.23 84.50 23.33
N SER A 338 13.50 84.17 23.53
CA SER A 338 14.40 85.02 24.34
C SER A 338 15.77 85.31 23.69
N ALA A 339 15.77 85.63 22.40
CA ALA A 339 16.89 86.33 21.75
C ALA A 339 16.43 87.75 21.39
N GLU A 340 17.07 88.77 21.95
CA GLU A 340 16.70 90.19 21.84
C GLU A 340 16.65 90.75 20.38
N ASP A 341 17.05 89.95 19.38
CA ASP A 341 16.94 90.26 17.94
C ASP A 341 16.22 89.18 17.09
N GLY A 342 15.79 88.03 17.65
CA GLY A 342 15.12 86.96 16.88
C GLY A 342 15.94 86.32 15.75
N ILE A 343 17.24 86.66 15.61
CA ILE A 343 18.11 86.17 14.54
C ILE A 343 18.69 84.81 14.91
N ILE A 344 18.31 83.77 14.16
CA ILE A 344 18.99 82.46 14.18
C ILE A 344 20.33 82.57 13.45
N GLY A 345 21.42 82.28 14.16
CA GLY A 345 22.78 82.31 13.62
C GLY A 345 23.07 81.19 12.61
N LEU A 346 24.10 81.38 11.79
CA LEU A 346 24.53 80.43 10.78
C LEU A 346 24.91 79.06 11.35
N ASP A 347 25.55 79.01 12.52
CA ASP A 347 25.96 77.75 13.15
C ASP A 347 24.76 76.86 13.52
N GLU A 348 23.71 77.46 14.05
CA GLU A 348 22.47 76.76 14.40
C GLU A 348 21.68 76.35 13.15
N LEU A 349 21.66 77.19 12.10
CA LEU A 349 21.08 76.82 10.80
C LEU A 349 21.82 75.64 10.16
N LYS A 350 23.16 75.60 10.25
CA LYS A 350 23.97 74.47 9.78
C LYS A 350 23.73 73.20 10.60
N ARG A 351 23.54 73.30 11.92
CA ARG A 351 23.13 72.16 12.76
C ARG A 351 21.76 71.63 12.31
N ARG A 352 20.76 72.50 12.13
CA ARG A 352 19.42 72.13 11.66
C ARG A 352 19.43 71.51 10.28
N GLN A 353 20.24 72.06 9.36
CA GLN A 353 20.49 71.47 8.04
C GLN A 353 21.03 70.05 8.17
N ALA A 354 22.07 69.82 8.98
CA ALA A 354 22.63 68.48 9.18
C ALA A 354 21.58 67.49 9.73
N VAL A 355 20.74 67.90 10.68
CA VAL A 355 19.64 67.07 11.21
C VAL A 355 18.60 66.77 10.13
N ALA A 356 18.22 67.76 9.31
CA ALA A 356 17.26 67.57 8.22
C ALA A 356 17.79 66.61 7.15
N HIS A 357 19.07 66.74 6.77
CA HIS A 357 19.76 65.80 5.87
C HIS A 357 19.77 64.38 6.44
N LEU A 358 20.18 64.20 7.71
CA LEU A 358 20.21 62.89 8.36
C LEU A 358 18.81 62.25 8.46
N ARG A 359 17.77 63.04 8.76
CA ARG A 359 16.38 62.56 8.81
C ARG A 359 15.91 62.09 7.44
N ALA A 360 16.14 62.89 6.39
CA ALA A 360 15.77 62.54 5.02
C ALA A 360 16.49 61.26 4.56
N GLU A 361 17.80 61.15 4.81
CA GLU A 361 18.57 59.95 4.47
C GLU A 361 18.08 58.70 5.23
N ARG A 362 17.79 58.82 6.53
CA ARG A 362 17.28 57.70 7.33
C ARG A 362 15.94 57.21 6.79
N LEU A 363 15.01 58.13 6.50
CA LEU A 363 13.71 57.80 5.94
C LEU A 363 13.84 57.19 4.53
N GLN A 364 14.75 57.70 3.70
CA GLN A 364 15.02 57.13 2.38
C GLN A 364 15.51 55.67 2.47
N ARG A 365 16.41 55.36 3.41
CA ARG A 365 16.85 53.98 3.67
C ARG A 365 15.71 53.11 4.20
N SER A 366 14.88 53.63 5.10
CA SER A 366 13.70 52.91 5.62
C SER A 366 12.70 52.58 4.52
N VAL A 367 12.34 53.54 3.66
CA VAL A 367 11.46 53.32 2.50
C VAL A 367 12.02 52.23 1.60
N ALA A 368 13.31 52.28 1.25
CA ALA A 368 13.94 51.25 0.42
C ALA A 368 13.94 49.87 1.09
N SER A 369 14.13 49.80 2.40
CA SER A 369 14.09 48.54 3.16
C SER A 369 12.68 47.94 3.23
N ILE A 370 11.65 48.77 3.48
CA ILE A 370 10.25 48.32 3.52
C ILE A 370 9.81 47.88 2.11
N ASP A 371 10.13 48.64 1.07
CA ASP A 371 9.81 48.30 -0.32
C ASP A 371 10.44 46.96 -0.75
N LYS A 372 11.70 46.71 -0.37
CA LYS A 372 12.36 45.42 -0.56
C LYS A 372 11.66 44.28 0.20
N THR A 373 11.26 44.53 1.44
CA THR A 373 10.58 43.53 2.28
C THR A 373 9.19 43.21 1.72
N LEU A 374 8.46 44.23 1.25
CA LEU A 374 7.16 44.08 0.59
C LEU A 374 7.28 43.26 -0.70
N THR A 375 8.26 43.57 -1.55
CA THR A 375 8.54 42.79 -2.76
C THR A 375 8.82 41.32 -2.42
N ASN A 376 9.67 41.05 -1.43
CA ASN A 376 9.96 39.68 -0.99
C ASN A 376 8.71 38.96 -0.46
N ALA A 377 7.88 39.64 0.35
CA ALA A 377 6.65 39.08 0.89
C ALA A 377 5.64 38.73 -0.21
N ARG A 378 5.47 39.62 -1.21
CA ARG A 378 4.62 39.37 -2.38
C ARG A 378 5.10 38.18 -3.21
N THR A 379 6.40 38.11 -3.49
CA THR A 379 6.99 36.96 -4.21
C THR A 379 6.74 35.66 -3.46
N ARG A 380 6.97 35.64 -2.14
CA ARG A 380 6.73 34.44 -1.32
C ARG A 380 5.25 34.03 -1.31
N ASN A 381 4.31 34.98 -1.18
CA ASN A 381 2.88 34.67 -1.25
C ASN A 381 2.47 34.14 -2.63
N ALA A 382 3.04 34.67 -3.72
CA ALA A 382 2.81 34.17 -5.06
C ALA A 382 3.35 32.74 -5.25
N GLU A 383 4.55 32.45 -4.76
CA GLU A 383 5.15 31.10 -4.77
C GLU A 383 4.30 30.09 -3.97
N ILE A 384 3.84 30.47 -2.77
CA ILE A 384 2.93 29.64 -1.96
C ILE A 384 1.61 29.41 -2.71
N GLY A 385 1.05 30.44 -3.35
CA GLY A 385 -0.17 30.31 -4.15
C GLY A 385 0.00 29.36 -5.34
N ALA A 386 1.12 29.45 -6.06
CA ALA A 386 1.44 28.54 -7.14
C ALA A 386 1.61 27.09 -6.65
N ARG A 387 2.29 26.90 -5.52
CA ARG A 387 2.44 25.58 -4.89
C ARG A 387 1.11 25.02 -4.42
N ALA A 388 0.24 25.84 -3.83
CA ALA A 388 -1.10 25.42 -3.42
C ALA A 388 -1.93 24.94 -4.62
N ALA A 389 -1.89 25.65 -5.75
CA ALA A 389 -2.58 25.22 -6.97
C ALA A 389 -2.02 23.89 -7.54
N GLU A 390 -0.71 23.67 -7.45
CA GLU A 390 -0.09 22.39 -7.83
C GLU A 390 -0.56 21.24 -6.92
N VAL A 391 -0.58 21.48 -5.60
CA VAL A 391 -1.05 20.52 -4.59
C VAL A 391 -2.52 20.19 -4.80
N GLU A 392 -3.38 21.17 -5.12
CA GLU A 392 -4.79 20.95 -5.46
C GLU A 392 -4.95 20.10 -6.72
N LYS A 393 -4.17 20.38 -7.78
CA LYS A 393 -4.17 19.57 -9.00
C LYS A 393 -3.75 18.12 -8.71
N ARG A 394 -2.71 17.93 -7.90
CA ARG A 394 -2.26 16.59 -7.47
C ARG A 394 -3.33 15.88 -6.63
N GLN A 395 -3.99 16.60 -5.72
CA GLN A 395 -5.10 16.07 -4.92
C GLN A 395 -6.24 15.56 -5.81
N ALA A 396 -6.62 16.34 -6.82
CA ALA A 396 -7.66 15.95 -7.78
C ALA A 396 -7.25 14.70 -8.59
N ALA A 397 -6.00 14.63 -9.05
CA ALA A 397 -5.48 13.48 -9.79
C ALA A 397 -5.46 12.19 -8.92
N VAL A 398 -5.01 12.29 -7.67
CA VAL A 398 -5.02 11.14 -6.73
C VAL A 398 -6.45 10.69 -6.45
N ARG A 399 -7.39 11.63 -6.24
CA ARG A 399 -8.82 11.29 -6.06
C ARG A 399 -9.42 10.59 -7.28
N ALA A 400 -9.08 11.03 -8.50
CA ALA A 400 -9.51 10.35 -9.72
C ALA A 400 -8.95 8.92 -9.79
N SER A 401 -7.65 8.74 -9.51
CA SER A 401 -7.02 7.40 -9.49
C SER A 401 -7.57 6.49 -8.40
N ILE A 402 -7.97 7.04 -7.25
CA ILE A 402 -8.69 6.31 -6.20
C ILE A 402 -10.06 5.85 -6.71
N ALA A 403 -10.82 6.71 -7.40
CA ALA A 403 -12.14 6.34 -7.94
C ALA A 403 -12.04 5.19 -8.97
N GLU A 404 -11.03 5.22 -9.83
CA GLU A 404 -10.71 4.10 -10.74
C GLU A 404 -10.37 2.82 -9.97
N THR A 405 -9.54 2.93 -8.93
CA THR A 405 -9.12 1.79 -8.10
C THR A 405 -10.31 1.19 -7.33
N LEU A 406 -11.21 2.02 -6.80
CA LEU A 406 -12.44 1.57 -6.15
C LEU A 406 -13.39 0.84 -7.12
N THR A 407 -13.50 1.33 -8.36
CA THR A 407 -14.30 0.68 -9.41
C THR A 407 -13.70 -0.69 -9.77
N ALA A 408 -12.38 -0.75 -9.99
CA ALA A 408 -11.67 -1.99 -10.26
C ALA A 408 -11.77 -2.98 -9.08
N LEU A 409 -11.67 -2.47 -7.85
CA LEU A 409 -11.76 -3.27 -6.63
C LEU A 409 -13.16 -3.89 -6.49
N SER A 410 -14.22 -3.12 -6.73
CA SER A 410 -15.60 -3.62 -6.71
C SER A 410 -15.81 -4.71 -7.78
N ALA A 411 -15.37 -4.47 -9.01
CA ALA A 411 -15.50 -5.46 -10.10
C ALA A 411 -14.72 -6.75 -9.80
N ALA A 412 -13.48 -6.65 -9.33
CA ALA A 412 -12.66 -7.80 -8.98
C ALA A 412 -13.21 -8.56 -7.76
N ALA A 413 -13.75 -7.86 -6.76
CA ALA A 413 -14.37 -8.47 -5.59
C ALA A 413 -15.65 -9.25 -5.95
N GLU A 414 -16.50 -8.71 -6.82
CA GLU A 414 -17.69 -9.39 -7.32
C GLU A 414 -17.32 -10.61 -8.19
N ALA A 415 -16.31 -10.49 -9.06
CA ALA A 415 -15.82 -11.62 -9.84
C ALA A 415 -15.27 -12.75 -8.94
N ALA A 416 -14.47 -12.40 -7.93
CA ALA A 416 -13.97 -13.35 -6.94
C ALA A 416 -15.13 -14.02 -6.18
N TRP A 417 -16.11 -13.24 -5.73
CA TRP A 417 -17.28 -13.75 -5.01
C TRP A 417 -18.09 -14.74 -5.83
N ALA A 418 -18.39 -14.39 -7.09
CA ALA A 418 -19.11 -15.26 -8.01
C ALA A 418 -18.35 -16.58 -8.23
N LYS A 419 -17.03 -16.51 -8.39
CA LYS A 419 -16.21 -17.71 -8.60
C LYS A 419 -16.16 -18.62 -7.37
N GLU A 420 -16.09 -18.05 -6.18
CA GLU A 420 -16.21 -18.80 -4.93
C GLU A 420 -17.60 -19.40 -4.76
N GLU A 421 -18.65 -18.78 -5.29
CA GLU A 421 -20.02 -19.32 -5.19
C GLU A 421 -20.19 -20.54 -6.11
N GLU A 422 -19.60 -20.50 -7.30
CA GLU A 422 -19.47 -21.67 -8.16
C GLU A 422 -18.69 -22.80 -7.44
N ALA A 423 -17.57 -22.46 -6.80
CA ALA A 423 -16.74 -23.42 -6.05
C ALA A 423 -17.51 -24.02 -4.86
N LEU A 424 -18.23 -23.21 -4.09
CA LEU A 424 -19.06 -23.66 -2.97
C LEU A 424 -20.22 -24.54 -3.44
N THR A 425 -20.86 -24.19 -4.56
CA THR A 425 -21.93 -24.99 -5.15
C THR A 425 -21.41 -26.37 -5.53
N ALA A 426 -20.25 -26.45 -6.19
CA ALA A 426 -19.60 -27.71 -6.52
C ALA A 426 -19.17 -28.49 -5.26
N ALA A 427 -18.61 -27.82 -4.25
CA ALA A 427 -18.20 -28.47 -3.00
C ALA A 427 -19.40 -29.04 -2.23
N LYS A 428 -20.52 -28.32 -2.17
CA LYS A 428 -21.78 -28.79 -1.58
C LYS A 428 -22.41 -29.94 -2.38
N ALA A 429 -22.30 -29.91 -3.71
CA ALA A 429 -22.70 -31.03 -4.56
C ALA A 429 -21.85 -32.28 -4.27
N ALA A 430 -20.55 -32.12 -4.08
CA ALA A 430 -19.64 -33.20 -3.66
C ALA A 430 -20.04 -33.75 -2.28
N VAL A 431 -20.32 -32.88 -1.29
CA VAL A 431 -20.85 -33.29 0.02
C VAL A 431 -22.10 -34.16 -0.12
N SER A 432 -23.08 -33.72 -0.92
CA SER A 432 -24.31 -34.49 -1.13
C SER A 432 -24.05 -35.84 -1.79
N ALA A 433 -23.18 -35.89 -2.80
CA ALA A 433 -22.85 -37.12 -3.52
C ALA A 433 -22.08 -38.11 -2.62
N TYR A 434 -21.16 -37.64 -1.79
CA TYR A 434 -20.46 -38.51 -0.84
C TYR A 434 -21.34 -39.01 0.30
N ARG A 435 -22.32 -38.22 0.75
CA ARG A 435 -23.36 -38.69 1.67
C ARG A 435 -24.19 -39.81 1.03
N ASP A 436 -24.58 -39.66 -0.24
CA ASP A 436 -25.25 -40.73 -0.99
C ASP A 436 -24.33 -41.96 -1.14
N ALA A 437 -23.03 -41.78 -1.34
CA ALA A 437 -22.05 -42.87 -1.42
C ALA A 437 -21.86 -43.61 -0.08
N GLU A 438 -21.83 -42.89 1.05
CA GLU A 438 -21.82 -43.49 2.39
C GLU A 438 -23.06 -44.36 2.59
N LYS A 439 -24.24 -43.83 2.24
CA LYS A 439 -25.49 -44.58 2.31
C LYS A 439 -25.48 -45.81 1.41
N ALA A 440 -25.05 -45.69 0.15
CA ALA A 440 -24.94 -46.82 -0.76
C ALA A 440 -23.99 -47.92 -0.23
N GLY A 441 -22.89 -47.53 0.40
CA GLY A 441 -21.98 -48.47 1.07
C GLY A 441 -22.62 -49.18 2.28
N GLN A 442 -23.40 -48.47 3.09
CA GLN A 442 -24.16 -49.05 4.21
C GLN A 442 -25.26 -49.99 3.72
N ASP A 443 -26.04 -49.57 2.73
CA ASP A 443 -27.12 -50.36 2.13
C ASP A 443 -26.57 -51.63 1.47
N TYR A 444 -25.40 -51.56 0.83
CA TYR A 444 -24.71 -52.73 0.25
C TYR A 444 -24.30 -53.76 1.31
N ALA A 445 -23.70 -53.31 2.42
CA ALA A 445 -23.33 -54.20 3.53
C ALA A 445 -24.58 -54.79 4.23
N ALA A 446 -25.64 -53.99 4.38
CA ALA A 446 -26.91 -54.42 4.95
C ALA A 446 -27.60 -55.46 4.07
N ALA A 447 -27.64 -55.25 2.74
CA ALA A 447 -28.19 -56.19 1.79
C ALA A 447 -27.43 -57.53 1.78
N ALA A 448 -26.10 -57.50 1.83
CA ALA A 448 -25.30 -58.71 1.96
C ALA A 448 -25.57 -59.47 3.28
N SER A 449 -25.71 -58.72 4.38
CA SER A 449 -26.06 -59.30 5.68
C SER A 449 -27.46 -59.92 5.67
N GLU A 450 -28.43 -59.29 5.02
CA GLU A 450 -29.79 -59.81 4.89
C GLU A 450 -29.84 -61.07 4.03
N GLN A 451 -29.11 -61.07 2.91
CA GLN A 451 -29.00 -62.23 2.04
C GLN A 451 -28.34 -63.41 2.77
N GLN A 452 -27.38 -63.15 3.65
CA GLN A 452 -26.76 -64.15 4.53
C GLN A 452 -27.71 -64.66 5.63
N ARG A 453 -28.71 -63.88 6.05
CA ARG A 453 -29.75 -64.31 7.02
C ARG A 453 -30.91 -65.06 6.36
N SER A 454 -31.19 -64.79 5.09
CA SER A 454 -32.31 -65.40 4.39
C SER A 454 -32.12 -66.92 4.26
N ASP A 455 -33.13 -67.69 4.68
CA ASP A 455 -33.09 -69.16 4.83
C ASP A 455 -32.78 -69.94 3.53
N GLY A 456 -32.78 -69.28 2.37
CA GLY A 456 -32.55 -69.89 1.06
C GLY A 456 -31.17 -69.68 0.42
N VAL A 457 -30.31 -68.80 0.95
CA VAL A 457 -29.08 -68.37 0.22
C VAL A 457 -27.77 -68.75 0.91
N ASP A 458 -27.60 -68.48 2.21
CA ASP A 458 -26.44 -68.94 3.01
C ASP A 458 -26.77 -69.09 4.51
N PRO A 459 -27.73 -69.97 4.87
CA PRO A 459 -28.19 -70.13 6.26
C PRO A 459 -27.08 -70.59 7.23
N GLN A 460 -26.00 -71.20 6.72
CA GLN A 460 -24.85 -71.63 7.52
C GLN A 460 -23.74 -70.58 7.63
N ARG A 461 -23.88 -69.42 6.98
CA ARG A 461 -22.88 -68.32 6.94
C ARG A 461 -21.51 -68.74 6.43
N THR A 462 -21.49 -69.69 5.49
CA THR A 462 -20.25 -70.28 4.96
C THR A 462 -19.71 -69.54 3.75
N ASN A 463 -20.46 -68.63 3.14
CA ASN A 463 -20.04 -67.93 1.94
C ASN A 463 -19.01 -66.84 2.28
N PRO A 464 -17.71 -67.03 1.94
CA PRO A 464 -16.66 -66.09 2.32
C PRO A 464 -16.81 -64.73 1.65
N ARG A 465 -17.49 -64.64 0.49
CA ARG A 465 -17.73 -63.36 -0.19
C ARG A 465 -18.80 -62.53 0.50
N LEU A 466 -19.90 -63.15 0.94
CA LEU A 466 -20.95 -62.45 1.68
C LEU A 466 -20.43 -61.98 3.04
N THR A 467 -19.68 -62.82 3.74
CA THR A 467 -18.98 -62.42 4.99
C THR A 467 -18.00 -61.28 4.75
N MET A 468 -17.19 -61.37 3.69
CA MET A 468 -16.28 -60.27 3.33
C MET A 468 -17.04 -58.97 3.09
N ILE A 469 -18.16 -59.00 2.36
CA ILE A 469 -18.95 -57.78 2.05
C ILE A 469 -19.67 -57.25 3.29
N SER A 470 -20.30 -58.10 4.10
CA SER A 470 -21.05 -57.69 5.29
C SER A 470 -20.15 -57.13 6.38
N GLU A 471 -18.91 -57.62 6.49
CA GLU A 471 -17.88 -57.11 7.38
C GLU A 471 -17.09 -55.93 6.78
N ASN A 472 -17.25 -55.64 5.49
CA ASN A 472 -16.50 -54.58 4.81
C ASN A 472 -16.99 -53.17 5.18
N ARG A 473 -16.38 -52.61 6.22
CA ARG A 473 -16.60 -51.20 6.62
C ARG A 473 -15.98 -50.20 5.63
N SER A 474 -15.11 -50.62 4.72
CA SER A 474 -14.37 -49.72 3.83
C SER A 474 -15.28 -49.05 2.80
N ALA A 475 -16.35 -49.72 2.35
CA ALA A 475 -17.27 -49.19 1.35
C ALA A 475 -17.96 -47.90 1.83
N ALA A 476 -18.50 -47.90 3.05
CA ALA A 476 -19.09 -46.70 3.65
C ALA A 476 -18.02 -45.67 4.07
N ALA A 477 -16.86 -46.13 4.57
CA ALA A 477 -15.79 -45.25 5.04
C ALA A 477 -15.23 -44.34 3.94
N VAL A 478 -15.22 -44.78 2.68
CA VAL A 478 -14.83 -43.95 1.53
C VAL A 478 -15.80 -42.78 1.35
N GLY A 479 -17.11 -43.02 1.43
CA GLY A 479 -18.13 -41.96 1.41
C GLY A 479 -17.98 -41.00 2.59
N THR A 480 -17.81 -41.51 3.81
CA THR A 480 -17.58 -40.68 5.00
C THR A 480 -16.32 -39.82 4.88
N THR A 481 -15.24 -40.36 4.29
CA THR A 481 -13.97 -39.63 4.08
C THR A 481 -14.16 -38.50 3.07
N GLY A 482 -14.72 -38.80 1.90
CA GLY A 482 -14.97 -37.79 0.86
C GLY A 482 -15.95 -36.70 1.32
N TRP A 483 -16.94 -37.06 2.15
CA TRP A 483 -17.81 -36.09 2.80
C TRP A 483 -17.00 -35.15 3.70
N GLY A 484 -16.19 -35.69 4.62
CA GLY A 484 -15.33 -34.89 5.48
C GLY A 484 -14.40 -33.95 4.71
N GLU A 485 -13.76 -34.45 3.65
CA GLU A 485 -12.87 -33.63 2.80
C GLU A 485 -13.62 -32.51 2.07
N SER A 486 -14.82 -32.81 1.55
CA SER A 486 -15.66 -31.81 0.88
C SER A 486 -16.16 -30.74 1.84
N GLN A 487 -16.53 -31.11 3.07
CA GLN A 487 -16.87 -30.14 4.12
C GLN A 487 -15.66 -29.26 4.50
N MET A 488 -14.47 -29.84 4.55
CA MET A 488 -13.25 -29.08 4.81
C MET A 488 -12.96 -28.09 3.68
N LEU A 489 -13.24 -28.46 2.41
CA LEU A 489 -13.17 -27.53 1.28
C LEU A 489 -14.22 -26.40 1.38
N VAL A 490 -15.48 -26.71 1.74
CA VAL A 490 -16.50 -25.69 2.01
C VAL A 490 -16.01 -24.71 3.07
N GLY A 491 -15.50 -25.22 4.20
CA GLY A 491 -14.96 -24.40 5.28
C GLY A 491 -13.79 -23.51 4.82
N ARG A 492 -12.89 -24.03 3.98
CA ARG A 492 -11.76 -23.25 3.44
C ARG A 492 -12.23 -22.10 2.53
N ILE A 493 -13.18 -22.36 1.64
CA ILE A 493 -13.71 -21.31 0.76
C ILE A 493 -14.36 -20.20 1.60
N GLN A 494 -15.15 -20.57 2.61
CA GLN A 494 -15.77 -19.59 3.51
C GLN A 494 -14.74 -18.85 4.38
N ALA A 495 -13.70 -19.51 4.86
CA ALA A 495 -12.62 -18.84 5.60
C ALA A 495 -11.87 -17.82 4.73
N GLY A 496 -11.62 -18.14 3.45
CA GLY A 496 -11.05 -17.20 2.48
C GLY A 496 -11.95 -15.98 2.24
N ARG A 497 -13.26 -16.20 2.10
CA ARG A 497 -14.26 -15.13 2.02
C ARG A 497 -14.23 -14.22 3.24
N LEU A 498 -14.26 -14.82 4.43
CA LEU A 498 -14.25 -14.10 5.70
C LEU A 498 -13.05 -13.14 5.78
N ALA A 499 -11.83 -13.68 5.58
CA ALA A 499 -10.61 -12.89 5.63
C ALA A 499 -10.60 -11.76 4.60
N SER A 500 -11.12 -12.02 3.38
CA SER A 500 -11.19 -10.99 2.35
C SER A 500 -12.20 -9.89 2.66
N ILE A 501 -13.36 -10.22 3.22
CA ILE A 501 -14.37 -9.21 3.59
C ILE A 501 -13.85 -8.36 4.76
N GLU A 502 -13.23 -8.98 5.77
CA GLU A 502 -12.64 -8.27 6.91
C GLU A 502 -11.58 -7.27 6.44
N ARG A 503 -10.66 -7.68 5.55
CA ARG A 503 -9.67 -6.78 4.96
C ARG A 503 -10.32 -5.67 4.10
N HIS A 504 -11.37 -5.99 3.36
CA HIS A 504 -12.08 -5.01 2.54
C HIS A 504 -12.76 -3.92 3.40
N VAL A 505 -13.36 -4.31 4.52
CA VAL A 505 -13.94 -3.39 5.52
C VAL A 505 -12.86 -2.47 6.12
N GLU A 506 -11.70 -3.01 6.46
CA GLU A 506 -10.57 -2.24 7.00
C GLU A 506 -10.09 -1.17 6.01
N VAL A 507 -9.80 -1.56 4.77
CA VAL A 507 -9.28 -0.64 3.74
C VAL A 507 -10.29 0.46 3.40
N LEU A 508 -11.58 0.13 3.27
CA LEU A 508 -12.61 1.14 2.99
C LEU A 508 -12.83 2.10 4.17
N ARG A 509 -12.73 1.61 5.41
CA ARG A 509 -12.78 2.45 6.60
C ARG A 509 -11.62 3.45 6.65
N ASP A 510 -10.41 2.98 6.35
CA ASP A 510 -9.21 3.84 6.32
C ASP A 510 -9.31 4.93 5.24
N TYR A 511 -9.83 4.57 4.06
CA TYR A 511 -10.12 5.50 3.00
C TYR A 511 -11.19 6.53 3.38
N ALA A 512 -12.30 6.10 3.99
CA ALA A 512 -13.35 7.00 4.45
C ALA A 512 -12.82 8.02 5.47
N ALA A 513 -12.00 7.57 6.41
CA ALA A 513 -11.33 8.45 7.37
C ALA A 513 -10.40 9.47 6.68
N ALA A 514 -9.66 9.07 5.64
CA ALA A 514 -8.78 9.97 4.88
C ALA A 514 -9.52 10.99 4.01
N SER A 515 -10.69 10.60 3.49
CA SER A 515 -11.51 11.44 2.61
C SER A 515 -12.51 12.32 3.35
N ALA A 516 -12.53 12.25 4.69
CA ALA A 516 -13.57 12.85 5.55
C ALA A 516 -15.00 12.37 5.19
N GLY A 517 -15.10 11.18 4.61
CA GLY A 517 -16.36 10.52 4.27
C GLY A 517 -16.89 9.66 5.40
N THR A 518 -18.08 9.09 5.19
CA THR A 518 -18.64 8.05 6.06
C THR A 518 -18.61 6.71 5.34
N PHE A 519 -18.37 5.64 6.09
CA PHE A 519 -18.41 4.27 5.59
C PHE A 519 -19.38 3.46 6.44
N ASP A 520 -20.44 2.96 5.79
CA ASP A 520 -21.38 2.04 6.41
C ASP A 520 -20.93 0.59 6.14
N ALA A 521 -20.61 -0.13 7.21
CA ALA A 521 -20.19 -1.51 7.16
C ALA A 521 -21.33 -2.51 7.38
N GLY A 522 -22.59 -2.06 7.49
CA GLY A 522 -23.75 -2.89 7.89
C GLY A 522 -23.87 -4.19 7.08
N ASP A 523 -24.00 -4.08 5.76
CA ASP A 523 -24.14 -5.25 4.86
C ASP A 523 -22.93 -6.19 4.93
N LEU A 524 -21.72 -5.63 4.99
CA LEU A 524 -20.48 -6.42 5.07
C LEU A 524 -20.34 -7.13 6.43
N THR A 525 -20.82 -6.51 7.50
CA THR A 525 -20.79 -7.09 8.86
C THR A 525 -21.75 -8.28 8.97
N THR A 526 -22.92 -8.19 8.32
CA THR A 526 -23.83 -9.33 8.19
C THR A 526 -23.18 -10.47 7.41
N ARG A 527 -22.57 -10.17 6.25
CA ARG A 527 -21.84 -11.17 5.45
C ARG A 527 -20.69 -11.83 6.22
N ILE A 528 -19.93 -11.06 7.02
CA ILE A 528 -18.88 -11.60 7.91
C ILE A 528 -19.47 -12.63 8.87
N THR A 529 -20.59 -12.32 9.50
CA THR A 529 -21.24 -13.20 10.48
C THR A 529 -21.71 -14.50 9.84
N ASP A 530 -22.46 -14.40 8.74
CA ASP A 530 -23.00 -15.57 8.03
C ASP A 530 -21.89 -16.47 7.47
N THR A 531 -20.86 -15.85 6.88
CA THR A 531 -19.70 -16.57 6.32
C THR A 531 -18.92 -17.28 7.42
N ARG A 532 -18.72 -16.62 8.56
CA ARG A 532 -18.03 -17.20 9.72
C ARG A 532 -18.80 -18.40 10.28
N GLU A 533 -20.10 -18.27 10.47
CA GLU A 533 -20.94 -19.38 10.95
C GLU A 533 -20.92 -20.56 9.97
N ALA A 534 -21.04 -20.30 8.66
CA ALA A 534 -20.95 -21.33 7.64
C ALA A 534 -19.58 -22.05 7.63
N ALA A 535 -18.48 -21.30 7.82
CA ALA A 535 -17.14 -21.86 7.92
C ALA A 535 -16.99 -22.77 9.16
N ILE A 536 -17.49 -22.31 10.31
CA ILE A 536 -17.48 -23.06 11.58
C ILE A 536 -18.26 -24.36 11.43
N ASN A 537 -19.50 -24.29 10.95
CA ASN A 537 -20.36 -25.47 10.78
C ASN A 537 -19.74 -26.52 9.85
N ALA A 538 -19.19 -26.09 8.71
CA ALA A 538 -18.53 -26.99 7.77
C ALA A 538 -17.28 -27.65 8.38
N ALA A 539 -16.45 -26.89 9.10
CA ALA A 539 -15.25 -27.43 9.72
C ALA A 539 -15.57 -28.36 10.92
N GLN A 540 -16.60 -28.06 11.71
CA GLN A 540 -17.09 -28.93 12.78
C GLN A 540 -17.65 -30.26 12.22
N ASP A 541 -18.41 -30.20 11.13
CA ASP A 541 -18.87 -31.40 10.42
C ASP A 541 -17.70 -32.26 9.95
N ALA A 542 -16.65 -31.63 9.38
CA ALA A 542 -15.45 -32.34 8.96
C ALA A 542 -14.74 -33.01 10.15
N VAL A 543 -14.60 -32.31 11.29
CA VAL A 543 -14.05 -32.89 12.53
C VAL A 543 -14.87 -34.11 12.97
N ALA A 544 -16.20 -34.02 12.97
CA ALA A 544 -17.06 -35.12 13.38
C ALA A 544 -16.87 -36.37 12.49
N ARG A 545 -16.77 -36.18 11.16
CA ARG A 545 -16.58 -37.26 10.19
C ARG A 545 -15.21 -37.91 10.33
N PHE A 546 -14.14 -37.11 10.35
CA PHE A 546 -12.78 -37.62 10.52
C PHE A 546 -12.57 -38.27 11.89
N GLY A 547 -13.17 -37.72 12.95
CA GLY A 547 -13.13 -38.31 14.28
C GLY A 547 -13.83 -39.67 14.36
N SER A 548 -14.96 -39.84 13.65
CA SER A 548 -15.64 -41.14 13.53
C SER A 548 -14.75 -42.19 12.88
N LEU A 549 -14.10 -41.84 11.77
CA LEU A 549 -13.18 -42.71 11.04
C LEU A 549 -11.95 -43.07 11.87
N ALA A 550 -11.36 -42.10 12.58
CA ALA A 550 -10.22 -42.33 13.46
C ALA A 550 -10.55 -43.30 14.61
N ARG A 551 -11.75 -43.21 15.20
CA ARG A 551 -12.22 -44.13 16.26
C ARG A 551 -12.50 -45.54 15.73
N GLY A 552 -12.77 -45.69 14.43
CA GLY A 552 -12.95 -46.99 13.78
C GLY A 552 -11.70 -47.89 13.82
N GLY A 553 -10.52 -47.30 14.07
CA GLY A 553 -9.24 -48.02 14.15
C GLY A 553 -8.71 -48.49 12.80
N GLY A 554 -7.65 -49.30 12.81
CA GLY A 554 -7.01 -49.86 11.62
C GLY A 554 -5.73 -49.14 11.18
N ALA A 555 -5.03 -49.74 10.21
CA ALA A 555 -3.70 -49.30 9.77
C ALA A 555 -3.65 -47.88 9.18
N THR A 556 -4.81 -47.33 8.78
CA THR A 556 -4.94 -46.02 8.13
C THR A 556 -5.60 -44.94 9.01
N ALA A 557 -5.91 -45.24 10.29
CA ALA A 557 -6.58 -44.30 11.20
C ALA A 557 -5.82 -42.96 11.37
N TRP A 558 -4.49 -42.99 11.22
CA TRP A 558 -3.61 -41.81 11.26
C TRP A 558 -3.93 -40.79 10.16
N ILE A 559 -4.47 -41.22 9.00
CA ILE A 559 -4.88 -40.32 7.91
C ILE A 559 -6.06 -39.47 8.37
N SER A 560 -7.07 -40.10 8.98
CA SER A 560 -8.24 -39.38 9.51
C SER A 560 -7.88 -38.48 10.69
N GLN A 561 -6.90 -38.88 11.53
CA GLN A 561 -6.38 -38.02 12.59
C GLN A 561 -5.66 -36.78 12.02
N ALA A 562 -4.84 -36.93 10.99
CA ALA A 562 -4.20 -35.82 10.30
C ALA A 562 -5.23 -34.88 9.64
N ALA A 563 -6.28 -35.43 9.03
CA ALA A 563 -7.37 -34.65 8.44
C ALA A 563 -8.19 -33.90 9.50
N SER A 564 -8.47 -34.55 10.64
CA SER A 564 -9.12 -33.92 11.80
C SER A 564 -8.29 -32.77 12.36
N ALA A 565 -6.98 -32.91 12.44
CA ALA A 565 -6.09 -31.82 12.85
C ALA A 565 -6.17 -30.62 11.89
N ALA A 566 -6.20 -30.86 10.58
CA ALA A 566 -6.35 -29.79 9.59
C ALA A 566 -7.69 -29.06 9.72
N ALA A 567 -8.78 -29.78 10.04
CA ALA A 567 -10.08 -29.18 10.30
C ALA A 567 -10.10 -28.34 11.59
N HIS A 568 -9.43 -28.79 12.66
CA HIS A 568 -9.24 -27.96 13.86
C HIS A 568 -8.36 -26.74 13.61
N HIS A 569 -7.31 -26.85 12.80
CA HIS A 569 -6.51 -25.70 12.40
C HIS A 569 -7.34 -24.66 11.63
N LEU A 570 -8.25 -25.10 10.76
CA LEU A 570 -9.19 -24.20 10.09
C LEU A 570 -10.14 -23.53 11.11
N LEU A 571 -10.66 -24.28 12.09
CA LEU A 571 -11.50 -23.73 13.16
C LEU A 571 -10.77 -22.67 13.99
N MET A 572 -9.46 -22.82 14.24
CA MET A 572 -8.67 -21.77 14.90
C MET A 572 -8.69 -20.44 14.15
N GLN A 573 -8.77 -20.47 12.81
CA GLN A 573 -8.76 -19.26 11.97
C GLN A 573 -10.10 -18.55 11.95
N VAL A 574 -11.22 -19.27 12.11
CA VAL A 574 -12.58 -18.71 11.96
C VAL A 574 -13.34 -18.59 13.28
N ASP A 575 -12.94 -19.31 14.32
CA ASP A 575 -13.57 -19.33 15.65
C ASP A 575 -12.60 -18.85 16.74
N ALA A 576 -12.27 -17.55 16.69
CA ALA A 576 -11.34 -16.92 17.63
C ALA A 576 -11.74 -17.09 19.10
N ARG A 577 -13.04 -17.28 19.39
CA ARG A 577 -13.53 -17.48 20.77
C ARG A 577 -13.07 -18.81 21.37
N ASN A 578 -12.87 -19.83 20.54
CA ASN A 578 -12.46 -21.17 20.97
C ASN A 578 -11.07 -21.56 20.42
N GLU A 579 -10.26 -20.59 20.00
CA GLU A 579 -8.95 -20.82 19.36
C GLU A 579 -8.05 -21.76 20.17
N SER A 580 -7.96 -21.57 21.50
CA SER A 580 -7.13 -22.40 22.38
C SER A 580 -7.61 -23.86 22.47
N THR A 581 -8.93 -24.08 22.47
CA THR A 581 -9.56 -25.41 22.43
C THR A 581 -9.29 -26.10 21.10
N HIS A 582 -9.42 -25.37 19.99
CA HIS A 582 -9.13 -25.91 18.66
C HIS A 582 -7.63 -26.20 18.48
N ARG A 583 -6.75 -25.33 19.01
CA ARG A 583 -5.30 -25.55 19.01
C ARG A 583 -4.93 -26.83 19.77
N SER A 584 -5.43 -27.00 20.99
CA SER A 584 -5.14 -28.20 21.78
C SER A 584 -5.64 -29.49 21.10
N SER A 585 -6.83 -29.43 20.49
CA SER A 585 -7.40 -30.54 19.73
C SER A 585 -6.61 -30.87 18.46
N ALA A 586 -6.15 -29.86 17.72
CA ALA A 586 -5.27 -30.02 16.55
C ALA A 586 -3.95 -30.69 16.95
N VAL A 587 -3.30 -30.23 18.02
CA VAL A 587 -2.05 -30.80 18.54
C VAL A 587 -2.23 -32.26 18.97
N ALA A 588 -3.33 -32.58 19.67
CA ALA A 588 -3.63 -33.96 20.09
C ALA A 588 -3.84 -34.89 18.89
N ALA A 589 -4.57 -34.43 17.87
CA ALA A 589 -4.80 -35.19 16.64
C ALA A 589 -3.50 -35.38 15.84
N LEU A 590 -2.65 -34.35 15.73
CA LEU A 590 -1.33 -34.45 15.07
C LEU A 590 -0.40 -35.40 15.82
N ARG A 591 -0.34 -35.32 17.16
CA ARG A 591 0.48 -36.23 17.96
C ARG A 591 0.10 -37.68 17.71
N SER A 592 -1.20 -37.96 17.63
CA SER A 592 -1.71 -39.31 17.33
C SER A 592 -1.38 -39.75 15.89
N ALA A 593 -1.52 -38.85 14.91
CA ALA A 593 -1.22 -39.16 13.51
C ALA A 593 0.27 -39.43 13.28
N LEU A 594 1.14 -38.62 13.89
CA LEU A 594 2.59 -38.66 13.76
C LEU A 594 3.25 -39.77 14.59
N ASP A 595 2.51 -40.49 15.43
CA ASP A 595 3.06 -41.51 16.31
C ASP A 595 3.90 -42.55 15.53
N ARG A 596 5.22 -42.55 15.77
CA ARG A 596 6.27 -43.32 15.05
C ARG A 596 6.37 -43.09 13.54
N ARG A 597 5.70 -42.06 13.01
CA ARG A 597 5.58 -41.76 11.56
C ARG A 597 6.09 -40.36 11.18
N SER A 598 6.74 -39.64 12.09
CA SER A 598 7.25 -38.28 11.85
C SER A 598 8.23 -38.18 10.68
N GLN A 599 8.93 -39.27 10.34
CA GLN A 599 9.87 -39.31 9.20
C GLN A 599 9.21 -39.68 7.86
N HIS A 600 7.91 -39.99 7.83
CA HIS A 600 7.25 -40.41 6.61
C HIS A 600 7.06 -39.21 5.66
N PRO A 601 7.51 -39.27 4.39
CA PRO A 601 7.48 -38.12 3.47
C PRO A 601 6.07 -37.54 3.24
N SER A 602 5.02 -38.36 3.30
CA SER A 602 3.64 -37.90 3.14
C SER A 602 3.09 -37.12 4.33
N LEU A 603 3.81 -37.08 5.46
CA LEU A 603 3.41 -36.38 6.69
C LEU A 603 4.22 -35.10 6.94
N ALA A 604 5.12 -34.71 6.04
CA ALA A 604 5.98 -33.53 6.21
C ALA A 604 5.22 -32.21 6.40
N ALA A 605 4.00 -32.09 5.84
CA ALA A 605 3.15 -30.92 6.07
C ALA A 605 2.55 -30.93 7.48
N GLN A 606 2.16 -32.10 7.98
CA GLN A 606 1.61 -32.30 9.32
C GLN A 606 2.68 -32.13 10.40
N VAL A 607 3.92 -32.55 10.15
CA VAL A 607 5.07 -32.28 11.04
C VAL A 607 5.30 -30.78 11.18
N ARG A 608 5.37 -30.04 10.06
CA ARG A 608 5.51 -28.58 10.09
C ARG A 608 4.36 -27.89 10.82
N LEU A 609 3.13 -28.34 10.60
CA LEU A 609 1.98 -27.81 11.33
C LEU A 609 2.10 -28.09 12.84
N PHE A 610 2.55 -29.28 13.23
CA PHE A 610 2.77 -29.63 14.64
C PHE A 610 3.85 -28.75 15.28
N GLU A 611 4.96 -28.52 14.59
CA GLU A 611 6.05 -27.63 15.03
C GLU A 611 5.54 -26.19 15.24
N VAL A 612 4.81 -25.64 14.25
CA VAL A 612 4.21 -24.29 14.34
C VAL A 612 3.24 -24.17 15.52
N LEU A 613 2.39 -25.18 15.73
CA LEU A 613 1.38 -25.15 16.80
C LEU A 613 1.96 -25.37 18.20
N THR A 614 3.13 -26.00 18.31
CA THR A 614 3.76 -26.32 19.61
C THR A 614 4.96 -25.43 19.93
N GLY A 615 5.47 -24.65 18.97
CA GLY A 615 6.70 -23.87 19.13
C GLY A 615 7.96 -24.73 19.21
N SER A 616 7.90 -25.99 18.74
CA SER A 616 9.04 -26.92 18.76
C SER A 616 10.01 -26.62 17.61
N ALA A 617 11.32 -26.62 17.88
CA ALA A 617 12.35 -26.50 16.84
C ALA A 617 12.26 -27.66 15.82
N PRO A 618 12.63 -27.45 14.54
CA PRO A 618 12.55 -28.49 13.53
C PRO A 618 13.35 -29.71 13.96
N VAL A 619 12.70 -30.88 13.95
CA VAL A 619 13.37 -32.15 14.31
C VAL A 619 14.43 -32.43 13.24
N SER A 620 15.68 -32.09 13.57
CA SER A 620 16.83 -32.36 12.71
C SER A 620 16.96 -33.88 12.58
N ALA A 621 17.11 -34.36 11.35
CA ALA A 621 17.36 -35.77 11.08
C ALA A 621 18.56 -36.24 11.93
N PRO A 622 18.48 -37.39 12.62
CA PRO A 622 19.68 -37.96 13.24
C PRO A 622 20.70 -38.24 12.13
N PRO A 623 22.02 -38.15 12.42
CA PRO A 623 23.05 -38.44 11.44
C PRO A 623 22.79 -39.85 10.91
N THR A 624 22.69 -39.97 9.59
CA THR A 624 22.81 -41.27 8.91
C THR A 624 24.07 -41.91 9.43
N GLU A 625 23.94 -43.02 10.15
CA GLU A 625 25.04 -43.96 10.30
C GLU A 625 25.47 -44.32 8.87
N SER A 626 26.59 -43.75 8.45
CA SER A 626 27.37 -44.29 7.36
C SER A 626 27.70 -45.72 7.77
N GLY A 627 27.02 -46.68 7.14
CA GLY A 627 27.47 -48.05 7.10
C GLY A 627 28.81 -48.08 6.40
N ASP A 628 29.88 -47.84 7.16
CA ASP A 628 31.21 -48.29 6.83
C ASP A 628 31.19 -49.81 7.01
N GLY A 629 30.80 -50.48 5.93
CA GLY A 629 31.21 -51.86 5.69
C GLY A 629 32.70 -51.84 5.43
N ASP A 630 33.50 -51.92 6.50
CA ASP A 630 34.85 -52.44 6.38
C ASP A 630 34.76 -53.97 6.38
N GLY A 631 35.20 -54.53 5.26
CA GLY A 631 35.27 -55.97 5.04
C GLY A 631 36.28 -56.62 5.96
N ASP A 632 35.95 -57.82 6.41
CA ASP A 632 36.91 -58.79 6.88
C ASP A 632 36.59 -60.12 6.19
N GLU A 633 37.17 -60.30 4.99
CA GLU A 633 37.44 -61.62 4.44
C GLU A 633 38.77 -62.09 5.03
N GLY A 634 38.75 -63.22 5.74
CA GLY A 634 39.94 -63.87 6.26
C GLY A 634 39.65 -65.27 6.79
N ASP A 635 39.77 -66.26 5.90
CA ASP A 635 39.84 -67.69 6.18
C ASP A 635 40.56 -68.05 7.49
N SER A 636 40.02 -68.97 8.30
CA SER A 636 40.66 -70.27 8.61
C SER A 636 39.82 -71.16 9.55
N GLU A 637 39.72 -72.43 9.13
CA GLU A 637 39.24 -73.67 9.79
C GLU A 637 37.73 -73.98 9.91
#